data_AF-A0A4Y2NQ88-F1
#
_entry.id   AF-A0A4Y2NQ88-F1
#
_cell.length_a   1.000
_cell.length_b   1.000
_cell.length_c   1.000
_cell.angle_alpha   90.00
_cell.angle_beta   90.00
_cell.angle_gamma   90.00
#
_symmetry.space_group_name_H-M   'P 1'
#
loop_
_entity.id
_entity.type
_entity.pdbx_description
1 polymer ?
#
loop_
_entity_poly.entity_id
_entity_poly.type
_entity_poly.pdbx_seq_one_letter_code
_entity_poly.pdbx_strand_id
1 'polypeptide(L)'
;MDSKGPDRTFNPPCPIIYDCLGYQACLFEFNSDFCPYLTSLLGQVVLLNIVCFRDETEVVPLKFKKKKDLVLHIYQKYPPLQEKNNLGHLELPEDEVFGRQCSPPRIAKESEGFFGSCSQDPPSAQVTSQQLWPLLGKTLSASCRNNLFQVYCAFQYDNEGFCLPPMYHNKNNKSAGIFSLPALPAARYQPHCNVRRENLTKQIVFLKPVRLAFMIMVHDGYQQAMDLLSAIYREEFLYVIHVNKQNPDLRRELNQLISQSNFPSHNIYILPEERSFVTPLSSYENVRAQLEGFSELLCFDSWDFVISLSEDDIPLRNVDDLAAALSPYRGFSFLSLPPNSAKDDDKESALNDIAFSACDGFVYKVSYKKPTSKLNIFRTSNKGAFSRKFTAYLVNETMRSQVLNDHQFYLQTDILPDESYISTVLMNSPHRESVYFASIFSTIGIEAGNYLSEFYICKNHSQLECSGIEELISRSHSSFFLRFLSQPPPDIRAFTLSLAKDNYYTLLEKYFPPILQRLIVEDAIERFSASAKLPPDHLQVESIMKFHIAPSLVPQDPCCASDSLSSYSEITDFTYWIVANLFNRTSGKYIESRLMLQPSLQNRFCFSDGDLRMAFISPWIGHLEPSDRQFSRFTPEIIMPLPFGPAFTNDVLINLFFSTEVVSSKCRSDHKGNPILSPMDTKNFTDFIIVNLRLISPNYEEKCATNILLNWKNEETKTTSSQQKRRAIVKSFVMHCKNMEPGQWTLQIREIEPVKSDVYRFPLYLLDLQHSGDLASQLNEVVHLWDLKRFLLLNNENSFEFFEPETQDENLDSPKKKIKLPDFHNSENVKRRTAN
;
A
#
# COMPACT_ATOMS: atom_id res chain seq x y z
N MET A 1 24.46 -56.00 -13.42
CA MET A 1 25.82 -55.87 -13.98
C MET A 1 26.77 -56.59 -13.05
N ASP A 2 27.50 -57.57 -13.56
CA ASP A 2 28.65 -58.18 -12.91
C ASP A 2 29.84 -58.06 -13.87
N SER A 3 30.93 -57.40 -13.43
CA SER A 3 32.31 -57.83 -13.63
C SER A 3 33.33 -56.75 -13.20
N LYS A 4 33.94 -56.99 -12.04
CA LYS A 4 35.34 -56.77 -11.59
C LYS A 4 36.22 -55.70 -12.28
N GLY A 5 36.68 -54.76 -11.44
CA GLY A 5 37.96 -54.03 -11.53
C GLY A 5 38.20 -53.25 -10.22
N PRO A 6 39.42 -53.20 -9.64
CA PRO A 6 39.68 -52.54 -8.36
C PRO A 6 39.90 -51.02 -8.53
N ASP A 7 39.34 -50.24 -7.62
CA ASP A 7 39.63 -48.82 -7.35
C ASP A 7 39.50 -47.79 -8.49
N ARG A 8 38.29 -47.66 -9.02
CA ARG A 8 37.72 -46.32 -9.27
C ARG A 8 36.39 -46.25 -8.52
N THR A 9 36.32 -45.48 -7.45
CA THR A 9 35.06 -45.09 -6.82
C THR A 9 34.24 -44.35 -7.87
N PHE A 10 33.39 -45.10 -8.56
CA PHE A 10 32.44 -44.54 -9.52
C PHE A 10 31.38 -43.82 -8.70
N ASN A 11 31.65 -42.57 -8.32
CA ASN A 11 30.67 -41.73 -7.67
C ASN A 11 29.56 -41.47 -8.70
N PRO A 12 28.34 -41.99 -8.50
CA PRO A 12 27.27 -41.75 -9.44
C PRO A 12 26.98 -40.24 -9.49
N PRO A 13 26.61 -39.70 -10.67
CA PRO A 13 26.40 -38.26 -10.85
C PRO A 13 25.30 -37.68 -9.97
N CYS A 14 24.37 -38.51 -9.48
CA CYS A 14 23.37 -38.13 -8.49
C CYS A 14 23.16 -39.25 -7.47
N PRO A 15 23.90 -39.28 -6.34
CA PRO A 15 23.80 -40.35 -5.34
C PRO A 15 22.47 -40.33 -4.56
N ILE A 16 21.82 -39.18 -4.44
CA ILE A 16 20.61 -39.01 -3.62
C ILE A 16 19.40 -39.72 -4.25
N ILE A 17 19.39 -39.93 -5.57
CA ILE A 17 18.29 -40.66 -6.22
C ILE A 17 18.23 -42.13 -5.81
N TYR A 18 19.33 -42.69 -5.30
CA TYR A 18 19.34 -44.05 -4.77
C TYR A 18 18.56 -44.16 -3.46
N ASP A 19 18.35 -43.06 -2.74
CA ASP A 19 17.52 -43.04 -1.52
C ASP A 19 16.07 -43.34 -1.85
N CYS A 20 15.61 -43.04 -3.08
CA CYS A 20 14.27 -43.38 -3.54
C CYS A 20 14.06 -44.90 -3.76
N LEU A 21 15.14 -45.69 -3.89
CA LEU A 21 15.02 -47.11 -4.24
C LEU A 21 14.52 -47.93 -3.04
N GLY A 22 13.45 -48.69 -3.28
CA GLY A 22 12.82 -49.55 -2.28
C GLY A 22 11.54 -48.97 -1.69
N TYR A 23 11.28 -47.67 -1.85
CA TYR A 23 10.01 -47.04 -1.53
C TYR A 23 8.96 -47.32 -2.62
N GLN A 24 7.68 -47.21 -2.25
CA GLN A 24 6.57 -47.32 -3.20
C GLN A 24 6.57 -46.19 -4.22
N ALA A 25 6.84 -44.98 -3.73
CA ALA A 25 6.98 -43.77 -4.54
C ALA A 25 7.98 -42.82 -3.87
N CYS A 26 8.57 -41.95 -4.69
CA CYS A 26 9.51 -40.94 -4.23
C CYS A 26 9.18 -39.59 -4.87
N LEU A 27 9.09 -38.54 -4.06
CA LEU A 27 8.89 -37.16 -4.47
C LEU A 27 10.17 -36.37 -4.19
N PHE A 28 10.63 -35.60 -5.16
CA PHE A 28 11.80 -34.73 -5.04
C PHE A 28 11.78 -33.66 -6.12
N GLU A 29 12.50 -32.57 -5.88
CA GLU A 29 12.73 -31.51 -6.85
C GLU A 29 14.21 -31.49 -7.25
N PHE A 30 14.48 -31.40 -8.56
CA PHE A 30 15.85 -31.38 -9.07
C PHE A 30 16.49 -30.01 -8.80
N ASN A 31 17.55 -29.98 -7.99
CA ASN A 31 18.40 -28.81 -7.78
C ASN A 31 19.89 -29.22 -7.58
N SER A 32 20.78 -28.24 -7.43
CA SER A 32 22.21 -28.47 -7.22
C SER A 32 22.53 -29.24 -5.94
N ASP A 33 21.72 -29.07 -4.89
CA ASP A 33 21.88 -29.77 -3.62
C ASP A 33 21.49 -31.26 -3.74
N PHE A 34 20.52 -31.56 -4.60
CA PHE A 34 20.05 -32.90 -4.90
C PHE A 34 21.05 -33.71 -5.74
N CYS A 35 21.77 -33.06 -6.65
CA CYS A 35 22.85 -33.70 -7.42
C CYS A 35 24.13 -32.82 -7.39
N PRO A 36 24.94 -32.90 -6.33
CA PRO A 36 26.07 -31.98 -6.09
C PRO A 36 27.19 -32.06 -7.15
N TYR A 37 27.20 -33.11 -7.98
CA TYR A 37 28.19 -33.30 -9.05
C TYR A 37 27.72 -32.81 -10.43
N LEU A 38 26.52 -32.23 -10.54
CA LEU A 38 25.95 -31.64 -11.76
C LEU A 38 25.96 -30.11 -11.67
N THR A 39 27.14 -29.49 -11.80
CA THR A 39 27.38 -28.05 -11.53
C THR A 39 26.91 -27.07 -12.63
N SER A 40 26.00 -27.45 -13.54
CA SER A 40 25.48 -26.53 -14.58
C SER A 40 24.12 -26.99 -15.14
N LEU A 41 23.02 -26.61 -14.48
CA LEU A 41 21.65 -26.96 -14.89
C LEU A 41 21.03 -26.06 -15.96
N LEU A 42 21.74 -25.04 -16.49
CA LEU A 42 21.24 -24.28 -17.64
C LEU A 42 21.40 -25.09 -18.93
N GLY A 43 20.32 -25.79 -19.32
CA GLY A 43 20.15 -26.35 -20.65
C GLY A 43 20.58 -27.81 -20.87
N GLN A 44 20.86 -28.60 -19.82
CA GLN A 44 21.19 -30.03 -19.96
C GLN A 44 19.98 -30.94 -19.70
N VAL A 45 19.78 -31.95 -20.55
CA VAL A 45 18.79 -33.02 -20.38
C VAL A 45 19.41 -34.16 -19.57
N VAL A 46 18.89 -34.40 -18.36
CA VAL A 46 19.25 -35.59 -17.59
C VAL A 46 18.38 -36.76 -18.07
N LEU A 47 19.00 -37.71 -18.79
CA LEU A 47 18.34 -38.94 -19.23
C LEU A 47 18.41 -39.98 -18.12
N LEU A 48 17.34 -40.07 -17.34
CA LEU A 48 17.21 -41.03 -16.25
C LEU A 48 16.47 -42.29 -16.73
N ASN A 49 17.17 -43.41 -16.86
CA ASN A 49 16.57 -44.69 -17.23
C ASN A 49 16.30 -45.55 -15.98
N ILE A 50 15.15 -45.34 -15.34
CA ILE A 50 14.68 -46.19 -14.23
C ILE A 50 13.85 -47.33 -14.84
N VAL A 51 14.36 -48.56 -14.76
CA VAL A 51 13.62 -49.76 -15.21
C VAL A 51 13.11 -50.51 -13.98
N CYS A 52 11.80 -50.51 -13.79
CA CYS A 52 11.16 -51.28 -12.74
C CYS A 52 11.13 -52.76 -13.16
N PHE A 53 11.91 -53.62 -12.50
CA PHE A 53 11.78 -55.07 -12.64
C PHE A 53 10.66 -55.53 -11.71
N ARG A 54 9.57 -56.04 -12.31
CA ARG A 54 8.35 -56.63 -11.72
C ARG A 54 8.34 -56.83 -10.19
N ASP A 55 7.21 -56.45 -9.58
CA ASP A 55 6.92 -56.64 -8.15
C ASP A 55 7.08 -58.06 -7.59
N GLU A 56 7.03 -59.06 -8.48
CA GLU A 56 7.01 -60.50 -8.18
C GLU A 56 8.38 -61.08 -7.84
N THR A 57 9.50 -60.37 -8.09
CA THR A 57 10.83 -60.88 -7.74
C THR A 57 11.24 -60.44 -6.33
N GLU A 58 11.36 -61.38 -5.39
CA GLU A 58 11.73 -61.16 -3.99
C GLU A 58 13.18 -60.70 -3.77
N VAL A 59 14.01 -60.72 -4.81
CA VAL A 59 15.46 -60.45 -4.68
C VAL A 59 15.75 -58.98 -4.94
N VAL A 60 15.47 -58.16 -3.93
CA VAL A 60 16.06 -56.81 -3.85
C VAL A 60 17.50 -56.99 -3.33
N PRO A 61 18.53 -56.37 -3.94
CA PRO A 61 19.89 -56.40 -3.41
C PRO A 61 19.90 -56.02 -1.92
N LEU A 62 20.60 -56.77 -1.06
CA LEU A 62 20.66 -56.58 0.42
C LEU A 62 20.85 -55.13 0.90
N LYS A 63 21.42 -54.26 0.05
CA LYS A 63 21.63 -52.83 0.29
C LYS A 63 20.36 -51.96 0.23
N PHE A 64 19.29 -52.42 -0.41
CA PHE A 64 18.03 -51.68 -0.50
C PHE A 64 16.95 -52.41 0.31
N LYS A 65 16.59 -51.85 1.47
CA LYS A 65 15.52 -52.38 2.30
C LYS A 65 14.19 -52.10 1.60
N LYS A 66 13.39 -53.14 1.35
CA LYS A 66 12.05 -53.01 0.78
C LYS A 66 11.17 -52.21 1.75
N LYS A 67 10.74 -51.02 1.33
CA LYS A 67 9.87 -50.07 2.04
C LYS A 67 8.60 -49.79 1.21
N LYS A 68 7.95 -50.86 0.75
CA LYS A 68 6.77 -50.79 -0.13
C LYS A 68 5.54 -50.14 0.49
N ASP A 69 5.48 -50.03 1.81
CA ASP A 69 4.36 -49.39 2.49
C ASP A 69 4.64 -47.89 2.77
N LEU A 70 5.71 -47.34 2.19
CA LEU A 70 6.16 -45.98 2.44
C LEU A 70 6.40 -45.20 1.14
N VAL A 71 6.05 -43.92 1.20
CA VAL A 71 6.38 -42.87 0.23
C VAL A 71 7.49 -42.00 0.82
N LEU A 72 8.53 -41.76 0.04
CA LEU A 72 9.61 -40.86 0.44
C LEU A 72 9.43 -39.49 -0.20
N HIS A 73 9.51 -38.42 0.58
CA HIS A 73 9.68 -37.06 0.07
C HIS A 73 11.04 -36.51 0.49
N ILE A 74 11.88 -36.19 -0.50
CA ILE A 74 13.18 -35.55 -0.30
C ILE A 74 13.01 -34.07 -0.61
N TYR A 75 13.18 -33.23 0.40
CA TYR A 75 12.93 -31.78 0.31
C TYR A 75 14.13 -30.98 0.79
N GLN A 76 14.24 -29.73 0.35
CA GLN A 76 15.26 -28.81 0.84
C GLN A 76 14.80 -28.19 2.15
N LYS A 77 15.65 -28.23 3.19
CA LYS A 77 15.41 -27.55 4.46
C LYS A 77 15.52 -26.04 4.25
N TYR A 78 14.54 -25.29 4.74
CA TYR A 78 14.54 -23.82 4.68
C TYR A 78 14.47 -23.21 6.09
N PRO A 79 15.26 -22.15 6.39
CA PRO A 79 16.36 -21.62 5.57
C PRO A 79 17.49 -22.64 5.40
N PRO A 80 18.28 -22.56 4.31
CA PRO A 80 19.40 -23.48 4.11
C PRO A 80 20.36 -23.37 5.29
N LEU A 81 20.60 -24.49 5.98
CA LEU A 81 21.60 -24.53 7.04
C LEU A 81 22.98 -24.35 6.40
N GLN A 82 23.93 -23.70 7.09
CA GLN A 82 25.31 -23.59 6.60
C GLN A 82 26.05 -24.95 6.55
N GLU A 83 25.35 -26.06 6.82
CA GLU A 83 25.89 -27.42 6.78
C GLU A 83 25.81 -28.03 5.38
N LYS A 84 26.72 -28.98 5.10
CA LYS A 84 26.86 -29.64 3.79
C LYS A 84 25.64 -30.48 3.33
N ASN A 85 24.61 -30.67 4.16
CA ASN A 85 23.41 -31.46 3.84
C ASN A 85 22.11 -30.66 4.08
N ASN A 86 21.71 -29.88 3.07
CA ASN A 86 20.48 -29.11 3.08
C ASN A 86 19.22 -29.91 2.74
N LEU A 87 19.31 -31.24 2.65
CA LEU A 87 18.18 -32.11 2.32
C LEU A 87 17.57 -32.75 3.58
N GLY A 88 16.25 -32.81 3.61
CA GLY A 88 15.45 -33.56 4.57
C GLY A 88 14.75 -34.74 3.88
N HIS A 89 14.50 -35.79 4.65
CA HIS A 89 13.77 -36.98 4.21
C HIS A 89 12.51 -37.12 5.07
N LEU A 90 11.36 -37.21 4.41
CA LEU A 90 10.07 -37.47 5.04
C LEU A 90 9.54 -38.81 4.54
N GLU A 91 9.40 -39.77 5.43
CA GLU A 91 8.78 -41.07 5.15
C GLU A 91 7.31 -41.03 5.56
N LEU A 92 6.41 -41.31 4.62
CA LEU A 92 4.96 -41.30 4.82
C LEU A 92 4.35 -42.67 4.54
N PRO A 93 3.35 -43.13 5.31
CA PRO A 93 2.59 -44.34 4.99
C PRO A 93 1.90 -44.24 3.62
N GLU A 94 1.92 -45.33 2.84
CA GLU A 94 1.30 -45.41 1.51
C GLU A 94 -0.21 -45.11 1.56
N ASP A 95 -0.91 -45.60 2.59
CA ASP A 95 -2.35 -45.44 2.79
C ASP A 95 -2.73 -43.97 3.03
N GLU A 96 -1.87 -43.18 3.67
CA GLU A 96 -2.11 -41.75 3.88
C GLU A 96 -1.99 -40.92 2.59
N VAL A 97 -1.20 -41.39 1.62
CA VAL A 97 -0.92 -40.69 0.36
C VAL A 97 -1.82 -41.18 -0.77
N PHE A 98 -1.92 -42.50 -0.97
CA PHE A 98 -2.65 -43.09 -2.09
C PHE A 98 -4.02 -43.66 -1.71
N GLY A 99 -4.23 -44.00 -0.44
CA GLY A 99 -5.45 -44.65 0.07
C GLY A 99 -6.65 -43.70 0.31
N ARG A 100 -6.55 -42.45 -0.13
CA ARG A 100 -7.57 -41.41 0.08
C ARG A 100 -8.58 -41.39 -1.07
N GLN A 101 -9.88 -41.40 -0.74
CA GLN A 101 -10.98 -41.30 -1.70
C GLN A 101 -12.11 -40.44 -1.13
N CYS A 102 -12.65 -39.53 -1.95
CA CYS A 102 -13.83 -38.74 -1.59
C CYS A 102 -15.08 -39.64 -1.57
N SER A 103 -15.83 -39.60 -0.47
CA SER A 103 -17.08 -40.35 -0.31
C SER A 103 -18.21 -39.81 -1.21
N PRO A 104 -19.24 -40.62 -1.54
CA PRO A 104 -20.44 -40.10 -2.20
C PRO A 104 -21.08 -38.94 -1.43
N PRO A 105 -21.69 -37.94 -2.11
CA PRO A 105 -22.15 -36.70 -1.47
C PRO A 105 -23.07 -36.89 -0.27
N ARG A 106 -23.91 -37.93 -0.29
CA ARG A 106 -24.78 -38.29 0.84
C ARG A 106 -23.98 -38.62 2.10
N ILE A 107 -22.96 -39.47 1.97
CA ILE A 107 -22.08 -39.87 3.10
C ILE A 107 -21.23 -38.69 3.54
N ALA A 108 -20.72 -37.90 2.59
CA ALA A 108 -19.96 -36.70 2.88
C ALA A 108 -20.75 -35.72 3.77
N LYS A 109 -22.04 -35.49 3.49
CA LYS A 109 -22.89 -34.61 4.29
C LYS A 109 -23.32 -35.23 5.63
N GLU A 110 -23.83 -36.46 5.61
CA GLU A 110 -24.42 -37.11 6.79
C GLU A 110 -23.34 -37.50 7.82
N SER A 111 -22.28 -38.16 7.36
CA SER A 111 -21.27 -38.80 8.21
C SER A 111 -20.02 -37.94 8.38
N GLU A 112 -19.47 -37.42 7.28
CA GLU A 112 -18.20 -36.66 7.31
C GLU A 112 -18.40 -35.19 7.66
N GLY A 113 -19.64 -34.70 7.55
CA GLY A 113 -20.03 -33.37 7.99
C GLY A 113 -19.74 -32.26 6.99
N PHE A 114 -19.66 -32.52 5.68
CA PHE A 114 -19.68 -31.46 4.67
C PHE A 114 -21.02 -30.70 4.70
N PHE A 115 -21.00 -29.39 4.44
CA PHE A 115 -22.18 -28.53 4.51
C PHE A 115 -22.43 -27.78 3.20
N GLY A 116 -23.67 -27.35 2.94
CA GLY A 116 -24.03 -26.64 1.72
C GLY A 116 -24.41 -27.55 0.54
N SER A 117 -24.12 -27.08 -0.68
CA SER A 117 -24.57 -27.67 -1.95
C SER A 117 -23.61 -28.74 -2.48
N CYS A 118 -23.37 -29.80 -1.71
CA CYS A 118 -22.54 -30.92 -2.15
C CYS A 118 -23.40 -31.94 -2.93
N SER A 119 -23.38 -31.88 -4.28
CA SER A 119 -24.31 -32.67 -5.11
C SER A 119 -23.63 -33.48 -6.22
N GLN A 120 -22.41 -33.12 -6.63
CA GLN A 120 -21.70 -33.81 -7.71
C GLN A 120 -20.99 -35.05 -7.17
N ASP A 121 -21.07 -36.15 -7.92
CA ASP A 121 -20.34 -37.37 -7.55
C ASP A 121 -18.83 -37.19 -7.78
N PRO A 122 -17.98 -37.53 -6.80
CA PRO A 122 -16.55 -37.35 -6.92
C PRO A 122 -15.93 -38.36 -7.91
N PRO A 123 -14.71 -38.09 -8.39
CA PRO A 123 -13.98 -39.03 -9.24
C PRO A 123 -13.66 -40.34 -8.51
N SER A 124 -13.30 -41.38 -9.27
CA SER A 124 -12.91 -42.67 -8.69
C SER A 124 -11.69 -42.56 -7.79
N ALA A 125 -11.49 -43.54 -6.89
CA ALA A 125 -10.32 -43.61 -6.01
C ALA A 125 -9.00 -43.49 -6.78
N GLN A 126 -8.90 -44.15 -7.93
CA GLN A 126 -7.70 -44.14 -8.77
C GLN A 126 -7.40 -42.73 -9.29
N VAL A 127 -8.41 -42.01 -9.79
CA VAL A 127 -8.25 -40.65 -10.29
C VAL A 127 -7.93 -39.68 -9.16
N THR A 128 -8.63 -39.81 -8.03
CA THR A 128 -8.38 -39.02 -6.81
C THR A 128 -6.93 -39.17 -6.35
N SER A 129 -6.47 -40.42 -6.23
CA SER A 129 -5.10 -40.77 -5.82
C SER A 129 -4.06 -40.21 -6.79
N GLN A 130 -4.28 -40.36 -8.11
CA GLN A 130 -3.39 -39.81 -9.14
C GLN A 130 -3.26 -38.29 -9.10
N GLN A 131 -4.33 -37.57 -8.77
CA GLN A 131 -4.33 -36.11 -8.69
C GLN A 131 -3.74 -35.59 -7.38
N LEU A 132 -3.99 -36.27 -6.26
CA LEU A 132 -3.62 -35.79 -4.92
C LEU A 132 -2.28 -36.28 -4.40
N TRP A 133 -1.77 -37.43 -4.85
CA TRP A 133 -0.54 -37.99 -4.29
C TRP A 133 0.68 -37.03 -4.34
N PRO A 134 0.89 -36.17 -5.36
CA PRO A 134 2.03 -35.25 -5.35
C PRO A 134 1.86 -34.16 -4.29
N LEU A 135 0.62 -33.83 -3.93
CA LEU A 135 0.29 -32.86 -2.90
C LEU A 135 0.42 -33.49 -1.51
N LEU A 136 -0.26 -34.61 -1.27
CA LEU A 136 -0.27 -35.29 0.03
C LEU A 136 1.11 -35.83 0.39
N GLY A 137 1.86 -36.35 -0.58
CA GLY A 137 3.22 -36.84 -0.37
C GLY A 137 4.24 -35.73 -0.07
N LYS A 138 3.97 -34.47 -0.46
CA LYS A 138 4.81 -33.31 -0.11
C LYS A 138 4.46 -32.70 1.25
N THR A 139 3.31 -33.04 1.81
CA THR A 139 2.76 -32.39 2.99
C THR A 139 3.33 -33.00 4.28
N LEU A 140 3.84 -32.14 5.18
CA LEU A 140 4.54 -32.57 6.39
C LEU A 140 3.60 -33.21 7.42
N SER A 141 2.56 -32.50 7.89
CA SER A 141 1.68 -33.00 8.95
C SER A 141 0.48 -33.79 8.44
N ALA A 142 0.04 -34.78 9.22
CA ALA A 142 -1.18 -35.54 8.95
C ALA A 142 -2.44 -34.67 8.98
N SER A 143 -2.46 -33.63 9.84
CA SER A 143 -3.57 -32.67 9.90
C SER A 143 -3.66 -31.84 8.62
N CYS A 144 -2.55 -31.31 8.13
CA CYS A 144 -2.50 -30.56 6.87
C CYS A 144 -2.89 -31.46 5.69
N ARG A 145 -2.41 -32.72 5.63
CA ARG A 145 -2.85 -33.71 4.62
C ARG A 145 -4.37 -33.89 4.62
N ASN A 146 -4.97 -34.06 5.80
CA ASN A 146 -6.42 -34.20 5.92
C ASN A 146 -7.16 -32.93 5.50
N ASN A 147 -6.63 -31.74 5.84
CA ASN A 147 -7.25 -30.48 5.45
C ASN A 147 -7.27 -30.30 3.93
N LEU A 148 -6.12 -30.51 3.28
CA LEU A 148 -5.98 -30.42 1.82
C LEU A 148 -6.87 -31.44 1.11
N PHE A 149 -6.97 -32.65 1.64
CA PHE A 149 -7.88 -33.68 1.14
C PHE A 149 -9.35 -33.23 1.22
N GLN A 150 -9.80 -32.67 2.34
CA GLN A 150 -11.17 -32.18 2.49
C GLN A 150 -11.48 -31.00 1.57
N VAL A 151 -10.53 -30.07 1.39
CA VAL A 151 -10.66 -28.96 0.42
C VAL A 151 -10.78 -29.49 -1.01
N TYR A 152 -9.95 -30.46 -1.39
CA TYR A 152 -10.05 -31.11 -2.70
C TYR A 152 -11.43 -31.73 -2.91
N CYS A 153 -11.92 -32.53 -1.96
CA CYS A 153 -13.23 -33.18 -2.07
C CYS A 153 -14.37 -32.17 -2.14
N ALA A 154 -14.32 -31.07 -1.40
CA ALA A 154 -15.31 -30.00 -1.48
C ALA A 154 -15.48 -29.47 -2.92
N PHE A 155 -14.38 -29.22 -3.63
CA PHE A 155 -14.42 -28.80 -5.03
C PHE A 155 -14.83 -29.91 -6.00
N GLN A 156 -14.70 -31.19 -5.63
CA GLN A 156 -15.26 -32.29 -6.42
C GLN A 156 -16.78 -32.38 -6.27
N TYR A 157 -17.33 -32.03 -5.09
CA TYR A 157 -18.77 -32.04 -4.85
C TYR A 157 -19.49 -30.81 -5.41
N ASP A 158 -18.78 -29.68 -5.51
CA ASP A 158 -19.23 -28.45 -6.13
C ASP A 158 -18.04 -27.57 -6.54
N ASN A 159 -17.85 -27.38 -7.84
CA ASN A 159 -16.72 -26.60 -8.37
C ASN A 159 -16.90 -25.08 -8.27
N GLU A 160 -18.06 -24.58 -7.82
CA GLU A 160 -18.32 -23.15 -7.56
C GLU A 160 -18.07 -22.78 -6.08
N GLY A 161 -17.67 -23.74 -5.23
CA GLY A 161 -17.28 -23.51 -3.84
C GLY A 161 -18.43 -23.42 -2.84
N PHE A 162 -19.64 -23.91 -3.20
CA PHE A 162 -20.81 -23.93 -2.31
C PHE A 162 -20.85 -25.14 -1.35
N CYS A 163 -19.95 -26.10 -1.52
CA CYS A 163 -19.76 -27.21 -0.59
C CYS A 163 -18.64 -26.88 0.40
N LEU A 164 -18.97 -26.73 1.68
CA LEU A 164 -18.03 -26.38 2.73
C LEU A 164 -17.42 -27.61 3.40
N PRO A 165 -16.07 -27.68 3.50
CA PRO A 165 -15.40 -28.66 4.34
C PRO A 165 -15.80 -28.55 5.82
N PRO A 166 -15.81 -29.68 6.57
CA PRO A 166 -16.15 -29.71 7.99
C PRO A 166 -15.40 -28.71 8.87
N MET A 167 -14.15 -28.40 8.53
CA MET A 167 -13.31 -27.49 9.32
C MET A 167 -13.76 -26.03 9.24
N TYR A 168 -14.56 -25.64 8.24
CA TYR A 168 -14.97 -24.25 7.98
C TYR A 168 -16.38 -23.91 8.44
N HIS A 169 -17.11 -24.84 9.05
CA HIS A 169 -18.45 -24.57 9.60
C HIS A 169 -18.67 -25.20 10.98
N ASN A 170 -19.61 -24.66 11.74
CA ASN A 170 -20.00 -25.17 13.04
C ASN A 170 -21.19 -26.14 12.90
N LYS A 171 -20.94 -27.44 13.07
CA LYS A 171 -22.01 -28.44 13.16
C LYS A 171 -22.84 -28.19 14.44
N ASN A 172 -24.15 -27.98 14.30
CA ASN A 172 -25.16 -28.02 15.38
C ASN A 172 -25.19 -26.89 16.44
N ASN A 173 -24.56 -25.73 16.23
CA ASN A 173 -24.67 -24.63 17.19
C ASN A 173 -25.36 -23.39 16.59
N LYS A 174 -26.70 -23.36 16.62
CA LYS A 174 -27.52 -22.26 16.07
C LYS A 174 -27.16 -20.88 16.65
N SER A 175 -26.55 -20.85 17.84
CA SER A 175 -26.08 -19.62 18.51
C SER A 175 -24.68 -19.16 18.10
N ALA A 176 -23.88 -19.98 17.42
CA ALA A 176 -22.46 -19.70 17.12
C ALA A 176 -22.18 -19.32 15.65
N GLY A 177 -23.21 -19.15 14.83
CA GLY A 177 -23.08 -18.87 13.40
C GLY A 177 -22.76 -20.09 12.55
N ILE A 178 -22.81 -19.92 11.22
CA ILE A 178 -22.51 -20.96 10.24
C ILE A 178 -21.01 -21.25 10.22
N PHE A 179 -20.18 -20.21 10.16
CA PHE A 179 -18.74 -20.35 9.98
C PHE A 179 -18.01 -20.68 11.29
N SER A 180 -17.06 -21.60 11.19
CA SER A 180 -16.15 -21.94 12.30
C SER A 180 -14.99 -20.93 12.41
N LEU A 181 -14.16 -21.08 13.45
CA LEU A 181 -13.04 -20.19 13.70
C LEU A 181 -12.03 -20.10 12.54
N PRO A 182 -11.65 -21.19 11.83
CA PRO A 182 -10.82 -21.08 10.63
C PRO A 182 -11.44 -20.23 9.52
N ALA A 183 -12.77 -20.14 9.46
CA ALA A 183 -13.45 -19.43 8.38
C ALA A 183 -13.72 -17.96 8.69
N LEU A 184 -14.23 -17.63 9.88
CA LEU A 184 -14.45 -16.24 10.32
C LEU A 184 -14.25 -16.13 11.84
N PRO A 185 -14.02 -14.91 12.37
CA PRO A 185 -14.05 -14.68 13.81
C PRO A 185 -15.39 -15.09 14.42
N ALA A 186 -15.36 -15.72 15.58
CA ALA A 186 -16.58 -16.06 16.31
C ALA A 186 -17.18 -14.79 16.93
N ALA A 187 -18.49 -14.60 16.79
CA ALA A 187 -19.21 -13.55 17.52
C ALA A 187 -19.19 -13.88 19.03
N ARG A 188 -18.26 -13.29 19.79
CA ARG A 188 -18.14 -13.52 21.23
C ARG A 188 -18.06 -12.21 22.00
N TYR A 189 -18.74 -12.20 23.14
CA TYR A 189 -18.55 -11.22 24.19
C TYR A 189 -17.22 -11.51 24.89
N GLN A 190 -16.30 -10.54 24.91
CA GLN A 190 -15.06 -10.67 25.69
C GLN A 190 -15.15 -9.80 26.95
N PRO A 191 -14.59 -10.24 28.09
CA PRO A 191 -14.76 -9.56 29.38
C PRO A 191 -14.27 -8.10 29.39
N HIS A 192 -13.23 -7.80 28.61
CA HIS A 192 -12.69 -6.44 28.44
C HIS A 192 -13.48 -5.58 27.45
N CYS A 193 -14.42 -6.14 26.68
CA CYS A 193 -15.32 -5.37 25.80
C CYS A 193 -16.39 -4.56 26.58
N ASN A 194 -16.25 -4.44 27.91
CA ASN A 194 -17.12 -3.65 28.79
C ASN A 194 -16.67 -2.18 28.93
N VAL A 195 -15.62 -1.76 28.23
CA VAL A 195 -15.11 -0.39 28.29
C VAL A 195 -16.07 0.55 27.54
N ARG A 196 -16.81 1.35 28.33
CA ARG A 196 -17.73 2.45 27.99
C ARG A 196 -18.09 2.63 26.49
N ARG A 197 -19.34 2.27 26.17
CA ARG A 197 -20.14 2.82 25.07
C ARG A 197 -20.33 4.33 25.26
N GLU A 198 -19.37 5.14 24.84
CA GLU A 198 -19.69 6.55 24.59
C GLU A 198 -20.45 6.62 23.27
N ASN A 199 -21.74 6.96 23.36
CA ASN A 199 -22.55 7.23 22.19
C ASN A 199 -21.89 8.33 21.35
N LEU A 200 -21.27 7.95 20.23
CA LEU A 200 -20.87 8.85 19.14
C LEU A 200 -22.11 9.37 18.41
N THR A 201 -23.02 10.01 19.14
CA THR A 201 -24.18 10.70 18.57
C THR A 201 -23.99 12.20 18.51
N LYS A 202 -22.75 12.70 18.65
CA LYS A 202 -22.46 14.12 18.40
C LYS A 202 -22.09 14.32 16.93
N GLN A 203 -22.68 15.36 16.34
CA GLN A 203 -22.47 15.81 14.97
C GLN A 203 -21.00 15.67 14.56
N ILE A 204 -20.76 15.17 13.33
CA ILE A 204 -19.42 15.08 12.76
C ILE A 204 -18.88 16.51 12.63
N VAL A 205 -18.01 16.89 13.56
CA VAL A 205 -17.27 18.14 13.48
C VAL A 205 -16.10 17.88 12.53
N PHE A 206 -16.17 18.44 11.33
CA PHE A 206 -15.12 18.29 10.29
C PHE A 206 -13.73 18.68 10.76
N LEU A 207 -13.62 19.52 11.80
CA LEU A 207 -12.39 20.01 12.44
C LEU A 207 -11.98 19.22 13.70
N LYS A 208 -12.64 18.08 13.97
CA LYS A 208 -12.23 17.15 15.03
C LYS A 208 -11.41 16.02 14.40
N PRO A 209 -10.16 15.78 14.84
CA PRO A 209 -9.32 14.66 14.39
C PRO A 209 -10.03 13.31 14.53
N VAL A 210 -9.80 12.38 13.61
CA VAL A 210 -10.33 11.01 13.78
C VAL A 210 -9.58 10.25 14.85
N ARG A 211 -10.28 9.34 15.52
CA ARG A 211 -9.65 8.35 16.40
C ARG A 211 -9.25 7.15 15.56
N LEU A 212 -7.96 6.86 15.54
CA LEU A 212 -7.40 5.76 14.76
C LEU A 212 -7.29 4.50 15.60
N ALA A 213 -7.58 3.37 14.97
CA ALA A 213 -7.20 2.06 15.41
C ALA A 213 -6.14 1.50 14.45
N PHE A 214 -5.23 0.69 14.97
CA PHE A 214 -4.19 0.03 14.20
C PHE A 214 -4.30 -1.47 14.39
N MET A 215 -4.35 -2.19 13.27
CA MET A 215 -4.15 -3.63 13.24
C MET A 215 -2.73 -3.89 12.76
N ILE A 216 -1.86 -4.33 13.66
CA ILE A 216 -0.43 -4.55 13.38
C ILE A 216 -0.17 -6.05 13.31
N MET A 217 0.25 -6.51 12.14
CA MET A 217 0.75 -7.87 11.92
C MET A 217 2.24 -7.92 12.27
N VAL A 218 2.67 -8.87 13.10
CA VAL A 218 4.09 -9.08 13.44
C VAL A 218 4.45 -10.53 13.13
N HIS A 219 5.33 -10.73 12.15
CA HIS A 219 5.78 -12.02 11.65
C HIS A 219 7.08 -12.48 12.30
N ASP A 220 8.11 -11.63 12.33
CA ASP A 220 9.45 -11.99 12.84
C ASP A 220 10.21 -10.84 13.53
N GLY A 221 9.91 -9.58 13.20
CA GLY A 221 10.67 -8.42 13.68
C GLY A 221 10.06 -7.69 14.88
N TYR A 222 10.33 -8.16 16.11
CA TYR A 222 9.82 -7.46 17.31
C TYR A 222 10.38 -6.04 17.49
N GLN A 223 11.64 -5.80 17.11
CA GLN A 223 12.25 -4.47 17.21
C GLN A 223 11.62 -3.53 16.19
N GLN A 224 11.40 -4.01 14.97
CA GLN A 224 10.73 -3.24 13.92
C GLN A 224 9.30 -2.89 14.32
N ALA A 225 8.58 -3.84 14.91
CA ALA A 225 7.25 -3.62 15.48
C ALA A 225 7.26 -2.57 16.60
N MET A 226 8.26 -2.62 17.50
CA MET A 226 8.40 -1.65 18.59
C MET A 226 8.72 -0.25 18.07
N ASP A 227 9.60 -0.12 17.08
CA ASP A 227 9.94 1.16 16.47
C ASP A 227 8.74 1.78 15.73
N LEU A 228 7.97 0.95 15.00
CA LEU A 228 6.71 1.35 14.38
C LEU A 228 5.74 1.84 15.45
N LEU A 229 5.45 1.00 16.46
CA LEU A 229 4.53 1.32 17.56
C LEU A 229 4.92 2.64 18.22
N SER A 230 6.21 2.83 18.53
CA SER A 230 6.73 4.05 19.13
C SER A 230 6.54 5.29 18.28
N ALA A 231 6.60 5.17 16.95
CA ALA A 231 6.40 6.30 16.04
C ALA A 231 4.92 6.69 15.90
N ILE A 232 4.00 5.74 16.06
CA ILE A 232 2.55 5.96 15.87
C ILE A 232 1.73 6.01 17.16
N TYR A 233 2.34 5.77 18.33
CA TYR A 233 1.65 5.66 19.62
C TYR A 233 1.00 6.99 20.05
N ARG A 234 -0.28 6.92 20.44
CA ARG A 234 -1.10 7.99 21.05
C ARG A 234 -2.05 7.32 22.05
N GLU A 235 -2.33 7.94 23.19
CA GLU A 235 -3.19 7.36 24.23
C GLU A 235 -4.64 7.14 23.74
N GLU A 236 -5.07 7.97 22.80
CA GLU A 236 -6.43 8.04 22.25
C GLU A 236 -6.68 7.03 21.14
N PHE A 237 -5.59 6.49 20.58
CA PHE A 237 -5.64 5.50 19.53
C PHE A 237 -5.59 4.10 20.12
N LEU A 238 -6.03 3.13 19.34
CA LEU A 238 -6.07 1.72 19.75
C LEU A 238 -5.10 0.90 18.90
N TYR A 239 -4.38 -0.01 19.53
CA TYR A 239 -3.42 -0.87 18.87
C TYR A 239 -3.76 -2.33 19.17
N VAL A 240 -4.14 -3.07 18.14
CA VAL A 240 -4.27 -4.53 18.22
C VAL A 240 -3.13 -5.15 17.44
N ILE A 241 -2.38 -6.02 18.11
CA ILE A 241 -1.17 -6.63 17.57
C ILE A 241 -1.39 -8.14 17.45
N HIS A 242 -1.30 -8.66 16.23
CA HIS A 242 -1.19 -10.09 15.97
C HIS A 242 0.29 -10.47 15.91
N VAL A 243 0.64 -11.59 16.56
CA VAL A 243 1.99 -12.15 16.49
C VAL A 243 1.91 -13.54 15.88
N ASN A 244 2.67 -13.77 14.81
CA ASN A 244 2.70 -15.03 14.09
C ASN A 244 2.98 -16.21 15.03
N LYS A 245 2.14 -17.23 14.95
CA LYS A 245 2.19 -18.40 15.84
C LYS A 245 3.42 -19.29 15.62
N GLN A 246 4.09 -19.17 14.47
CA GLN A 246 5.28 -19.97 14.16
C GLN A 246 6.48 -19.66 15.08
N ASN A 247 6.53 -18.47 15.68
CA ASN A 247 7.65 -18.05 16.51
C ASN A 247 7.17 -17.77 17.96
N PRO A 248 7.23 -18.75 18.87
CA PRO A 248 6.72 -18.60 20.24
C PRO A 248 7.52 -17.58 21.06
N ASP A 249 8.81 -17.40 20.78
CA ASP A 249 9.68 -16.45 21.51
C ASP A 249 9.38 -15.00 21.14
N LEU A 250 8.98 -14.74 19.90
CA LEU A 250 8.66 -13.40 19.39
C LEU A 250 7.64 -12.68 20.26
N ARG A 251 6.58 -13.40 20.66
CA ARG A 251 5.52 -12.88 21.52
C ARG A 251 6.02 -12.53 22.92
N ARG A 252 6.88 -13.38 23.48
CA ARG A 252 7.46 -13.15 24.82
C ARG A 252 8.32 -11.90 24.80
N GLU A 253 9.15 -11.74 23.79
CA GLU A 253 10.06 -10.59 23.63
C GLU A 253 9.29 -9.29 23.39
N LEU A 254 8.29 -9.31 22.52
CA LEU A 254 7.44 -8.15 22.27
C LEU A 254 6.69 -7.71 23.55
N ASN A 255 6.12 -8.67 24.30
CA ASN A 255 5.48 -8.37 25.59
C ASN A 255 6.47 -7.75 26.59
N GLN A 256 7.70 -8.26 26.65
CA GLN A 256 8.75 -7.72 27.52
C GLN A 256 9.09 -6.27 27.15
N LEU A 257 9.28 -5.97 25.87
CA LEU A 257 9.58 -4.61 25.40
C LEU A 257 8.44 -3.63 25.67
N ILE A 258 7.19 -4.02 25.39
CA ILE A 258 6.03 -3.17 25.69
C ILE A 258 5.92 -2.93 27.21
N SER A 259 6.14 -3.95 28.03
CA SER A 259 6.10 -3.81 29.49
C SER A 259 7.23 -2.94 30.07
N GLN A 260 8.37 -2.88 29.39
CA GLN A 260 9.52 -2.03 29.76
C GLN A 260 9.40 -0.61 29.21
N SER A 261 8.52 -0.39 28.24
CA SER A 261 8.28 0.92 27.65
C SER A 261 7.43 1.82 28.55
N ASN A 262 7.43 3.12 28.26
CA ASN A 262 6.59 4.09 28.96
C ASN A 262 5.14 4.12 28.43
N PHE A 263 4.75 3.22 27.52
CA PHE A 263 3.39 3.24 26.99
C PHE A 263 2.37 2.85 28.07
N PRO A 264 1.32 3.67 28.27
CA PRO A 264 0.14 3.22 28.99
C PRO A 264 -0.40 1.91 28.40
N SER A 265 -0.60 0.90 29.24
CA SER A 265 -1.01 -0.43 28.79
C SER A 265 -2.50 -0.55 28.41
N HIS A 266 -3.28 0.52 28.54
CA HIS A 266 -4.74 0.47 28.43
C HIS A 266 -5.27 0.50 26.98
N ASN A 267 -4.42 0.79 26.00
CA ASN A 267 -4.80 0.94 24.59
C ASN A 267 -3.97 0.06 23.62
N ILE A 268 -3.08 -0.79 24.14
CA ILE A 268 -2.31 -1.78 23.36
C ILE A 268 -2.75 -3.19 23.75
N TYR A 269 -3.15 -3.99 22.75
CA TYR A 269 -3.70 -5.32 22.93
C TYR A 269 -3.00 -6.32 22.01
N ILE A 270 -2.18 -7.19 22.57
CA ILE A 270 -1.59 -8.30 21.81
C ILE A 270 -2.57 -9.48 21.85
N LEU A 271 -3.04 -9.92 20.68
CA LEU A 271 -3.94 -11.06 20.57
C LEU A 271 -3.31 -12.31 21.20
N PRO A 272 -4.01 -13.10 22.02
CA PRO A 272 -3.43 -14.28 22.65
C PRO A 272 -3.05 -15.38 21.63
N GLU A 273 -2.22 -16.34 22.04
CA GLU A 273 -1.68 -17.37 21.14
C GLU A 273 -2.77 -18.27 20.52
N GLU A 274 -3.85 -18.53 21.25
CA GLU A 274 -4.98 -19.33 20.78
C GLU A 274 -5.78 -18.62 19.67
N ARG A 275 -5.63 -17.30 19.57
CA ARG A 275 -6.25 -16.43 18.55
C ARG A 275 -5.24 -15.96 17.50
N SER A 276 -4.03 -16.52 17.55
CA SER A 276 -2.98 -16.25 16.57
C SER A 276 -2.95 -17.34 15.51
N PHE A 277 -2.50 -16.95 14.32
CA PHE A 277 -2.48 -17.78 13.13
C PHE A 277 -1.06 -17.84 12.60
N VAL A 278 -0.75 -18.95 11.93
CA VAL A 278 0.42 -19.04 11.06
C VAL A 278 0.09 -18.22 9.82
N THR A 279 0.97 -17.31 9.40
CA THR A 279 0.69 -16.37 8.30
C THR A 279 1.64 -16.58 7.12
N PRO A 280 1.45 -17.64 6.30
CA PRO A 280 2.16 -17.77 5.03
C PRO A 280 1.87 -16.56 4.16
N LEU A 281 2.86 -16.17 3.35
CA LEU A 281 2.65 -15.13 2.34
C LEU A 281 1.53 -15.56 1.38
N SER A 282 0.72 -14.60 0.92
CA SER A 282 -0.30 -14.85 -0.10
C SER A 282 -1.37 -15.87 0.30
N SER A 283 -1.75 -15.91 1.58
CA SER A 283 -2.66 -16.92 2.14
C SER A 283 -3.88 -16.33 2.83
N TYR A 284 -4.94 -17.15 2.95
CA TYR A 284 -6.15 -16.74 3.65
C TYR A 284 -5.90 -16.62 5.16
N GLU A 285 -4.93 -17.34 5.70
CA GLU A 285 -4.57 -17.28 7.11
C GLU A 285 -4.05 -15.90 7.49
N ASN A 286 -3.40 -15.18 6.56
CA ASN A 286 -3.05 -13.77 6.72
C ASN A 286 -4.30 -12.88 6.83
N VAL A 287 -5.27 -13.06 5.93
CA VAL A 287 -6.59 -12.40 6.03
C VAL A 287 -7.25 -12.75 7.36
N ARG A 288 -7.23 -14.02 7.75
CA ARG A 288 -7.90 -14.50 8.94
C ARG A 288 -7.31 -13.88 10.21
N ALA A 289 -5.99 -13.71 10.27
CA ALA A 289 -5.32 -12.97 11.33
C ALA A 289 -5.78 -11.50 11.40
N GLN A 290 -5.88 -10.82 10.25
CA GLN A 290 -6.42 -9.46 10.17
C GLN A 290 -7.87 -9.39 10.66
N LEU A 291 -8.73 -10.32 10.23
CA LEU A 291 -10.13 -10.40 10.67
C LEU A 291 -10.24 -10.62 12.19
N GLU A 292 -9.31 -11.39 12.79
CA GLU A 292 -9.30 -11.59 14.24
C GLU A 292 -9.03 -10.29 14.98
N GLY A 293 -8.05 -9.51 14.53
CA GLY A 293 -7.74 -8.23 15.14
C GLY A 293 -8.79 -7.16 14.86
N PHE A 294 -9.43 -7.18 13.69
CA PHE A 294 -10.61 -6.36 13.43
C PHE A 294 -11.78 -6.68 14.35
N SER A 295 -12.02 -7.98 14.62
CA SER A 295 -13.01 -8.41 15.60
C SER A 295 -12.66 -7.92 17.01
N GLU A 296 -11.38 -7.91 17.38
CA GLU A 296 -10.90 -7.35 18.64
C GLU A 296 -11.15 -5.84 18.73
N LEU A 297 -10.79 -5.09 17.68
CA LEU A 297 -10.98 -3.64 17.64
C LEU A 297 -12.44 -3.26 17.78
N LEU A 298 -13.37 -4.05 17.24
CA LEU A 298 -14.81 -3.81 17.36
C LEU A 298 -15.35 -3.95 18.78
N CYS A 299 -14.60 -4.54 19.71
CA CYS A 299 -14.95 -4.50 21.13
C CYS A 299 -14.85 -3.11 21.74
N PHE A 300 -14.12 -2.20 21.10
CA PHE A 300 -14.00 -0.82 21.51
C PHE A 300 -14.93 0.06 20.65
N ASP A 301 -15.65 0.97 21.29
CA ASP A 301 -16.57 1.89 20.60
C ASP A 301 -15.89 3.19 20.15
N SER A 302 -14.63 3.40 20.52
CA SER A 302 -13.98 4.70 20.48
C SER A 302 -13.05 4.96 19.28
N TRP A 303 -13.33 4.42 18.10
CA TRP A 303 -12.51 4.66 16.90
C TRP A 303 -13.34 4.86 15.62
N ASP A 304 -12.77 5.61 14.66
CA ASP A 304 -13.41 5.98 13.39
C ASP A 304 -12.90 5.13 12.23
N PHE A 305 -11.59 4.90 12.17
CA PHE A 305 -10.89 4.11 11.14
C PHE A 305 -9.94 3.09 11.75
N VAL A 306 -9.82 1.93 11.11
CA VAL A 306 -8.71 1.00 11.35
C VAL A 306 -7.72 1.08 10.19
N ILE A 307 -6.44 1.24 10.51
CA ILE A 307 -5.31 1.20 9.57
C ILE A 307 -4.63 -0.17 9.70
N SER A 308 -4.49 -0.89 8.59
CA SER A 308 -3.81 -2.19 8.56
C SER A 308 -2.32 -2.01 8.26
N LEU A 309 -1.45 -2.49 9.16
CA LEU A 309 0.01 -2.37 9.10
C LEU A 309 0.69 -3.71 9.38
N SER A 310 1.96 -3.83 8.99
CA SER A 310 2.90 -4.86 9.45
C SER A 310 4.15 -4.23 10.07
N GLU A 311 5.02 -5.01 10.71
CA GLU A 311 6.30 -4.52 11.26
C GLU A 311 7.23 -3.88 10.21
N ASP A 312 7.06 -4.25 8.93
CA ASP A 312 7.82 -3.69 7.80
C ASP A 312 7.35 -2.29 7.36
N ASP A 313 6.20 -1.83 7.86
CA ASP A 313 5.68 -0.50 7.51
C ASP A 313 6.35 0.57 8.37
N ILE A 314 6.74 1.67 7.73
CA ILE A 314 7.41 2.79 8.39
C ILE A 314 6.60 4.07 8.13
N PRO A 315 6.19 4.83 9.16
CA PRO A 315 5.52 6.10 8.97
C PRO A 315 6.49 7.11 8.33
N LEU A 316 5.98 7.87 7.35
CA LEU A 316 6.70 8.97 6.69
C LEU A 316 6.40 10.33 7.33
N ARG A 317 5.32 10.39 8.11
CA ARG A 317 4.78 11.61 8.70
C ARG A 317 4.27 11.36 10.11
N ASN A 318 4.07 12.43 10.85
CA ASN A 318 3.39 12.36 12.14
C ASN A 318 1.98 11.77 11.93
N VAL A 319 1.61 10.77 12.73
CA VAL A 319 0.33 10.06 12.62
C VAL A 319 -0.89 11.00 12.80
N ASP A 320 -0.68 12.13 13.46
CA ASP A 320 -1.68 13.18 13.62
C ASP A 320 -2.07 13.83 12.28
N ASP A 321 -1.15 13.90 11.32
CA ASP A 321 -1.44 14.38 9.96
C ASP A 321 -2.45 13.44 9.28
N LEU A 322 -2.32 12.12 9.49
CA LEU A 322 -3.26 11.13 8.97
C LEU A 322 -4.64 11.27 9.63
N ALA A 323 -4.66 11.49 10.95
CA ALA A 323 -5.90 11.72 11.68
C ALA A 323 -6.62 13.01 11.21
N ALA A 324 -5.87 14.06 10.89
CA ALA A 324 -6.40 15.27 10.26
C ALA A 324 -6.95 14.97 8.86
N ALA A 325 -6.15 14.30 8.01
CA ALA A 325 -6.49 13.98 6.62
C ALA A 325 -7.80 13.17 6.49
N LEU A 326 -8.02 12.20 7.39
CA LEU A 326 -9.18 11.33 7.40
C LEU A 326 -10.43 11.97 8.02
N SER A 327 -10.30 13.09 8.72
CA SER A 327 -11.39 13.74 9.46
C SER A 327 -12.64 14.06 8.64
N PRO A 328 -12.54 14.55 7.39
CA PRO A 328 -13.70 14.81 6.55
C PRO A 328 -14.40 13.55 6.05
N TYR A 329 -13.77 12.38 6.16
CA TYR A 329 -14.18 11.14 5.48
C TYR A 329 -14.70 10.07 6.43
N ARG A 330 -15.11 10.42 7.65
CA ARG A 330 -15.66 9.46 8.60
C ARG A 330 -16.78 8.62 7.98
N GLY A 331 -16.68 7.29 8.13
CA GLY A 331 -17.63 6.34 7.57
C GLY A 331 -17.30 5.85 6.16
N PHE A 332 -16.28 6.41 5.51
CA PHE A 332 -15.73 5.91 4.24
C PHE A 332 -14.55 4.95 4.50
N SER A 333 -14.22 4.13 3.50
CA SER A 333 -13.03 3.28 3.50
C SER A 333 -12.12 3.67 2.34
N PHE A 334 -10.82 3.40 2.48
CA PHE A 334 -9.79 3.73 1.51
C PHE A 334 -9.02 2.48 1.10
N LEU A 335 -8.91 2.27 -0.21
CA LEU A 335 -8.07 1.25 -0.83
C LEU A 335 -6.96 1.94 -1.65
N SER A 336 -5.77 1.34 -1.69
CA SER A 336 -4.61 1.95 -2.34
C SER A 336 -4.75 2.09 -3.85
N LEU A 337 -5.41 1.13 -4.51
CA LEU A 337 -5.54 1.11 -5.96
C LEU A 337 -6.97 0.81 -6.41
N PRO A 338 -7.43 1.41 -7.52
CA PRO A 338 -8.70 1.06 -8.15
C PRO A 338 -8.72 -0.40 -8.58
N PRO A 339 -9.90 -1.04 -8.64
CA PRO A 339 -9.98 -2.49 -8.79
C PRO A 339 -9.55 -3.01 -10.18
N ASN A 340 -9.39 -2.11 -11.15
CA ASN A 340 -9.01 -2.41 -12.53
C ASN A 340 -7.56 -2.00 -12.88
N SER A 341 -6.74 -1.64 -11.88
CA SER A 341 -5.32 -1.29 -12.11
C SER A 341 -4.39 -2.50 -12.15
N ALA A 342 -4.82 -3.64 -11.60
CA ALA A 342 -4.13 -4.91 -11.82
C ALA A 342 -4.26 -5.24 -13.30
N LYS A 343 -3.13 -5.45 -13.98
CA LYS A 343 -3.16 -5.98 -15.33
C LYS A 343 -3.78 -7.36 -15.23
N ASP A 344 -4.93 -7.58 -15.88
CA ASP A 344 -5.35 -8.93 -16.25
C ASP A 344 -4.29 -9.47 -17.24
N ASP A 345 -3.13 -9.86 -16.72
CA ASP A 345 -2.18 -10.62 -17.52
C ASP A 345 -2.84 -11.98 -17.78
N ASP A 346 -2.85 -12.41 -19.04
CA ASP A 346 -3.49 -13.68 -19.46
C ASP A 346 -3.01 -14.90 -18.64
N LYS A 347 -1.80 -14.82 -18.07
CA LYS A 347 -1.24 -15.83 -17.15
C LYS A 347 -1.92 -15.87 -15.78
N GLU A 348 -2.30 -14.71 -15.24
CA GLU A 348 -2.99 -14.58 -13.95
C GLU A 348 -4.46 -15.00 -14.08
N SER A 349 -5.09 -14.74 -15.22
CA SER A 349 -6.42 -15.25 -15.55
C SER A 349 -6.50 -16.78 -15.50
N ALA A 350 -5.45 -17.49 -15.94
CA ALA A 350 -5.41 -18.95 -15.91
C ALA A 350 -5.31 -19.54 -14.49
N LEU A 351 -4.92 -18.72 -13.50
CA LEU A 351 -4.81 -19.12 -12.10
C LEU A 351 -6.11 -18.91 -11.32
N ASN A 352 -7.06 -18.12 -11.85
CA ASN A 352 -8.38 -17.91 -11.26
C ASN A 352 -9.21 -19.21 -11.17
N ASP A 353 -8.93 -20.16 -12.06
CA ASP A 353 -9.58 -21.47 -12.11
C ASP A 353 -8.94 -22.48 -11.12
N ILE A 354 -8.01 -22.04 -10.27
CA ILE A 354 -7.29 -22.89 -9.34
C ILE A 354 -7.72 -22.57 -7.91
N ALA A 355 -7.96 -23.62 -7.12
CA ALA A 355 -8.22 -23.54 -5.69
C ALA A 355 -6.91 -23.72 -4.91
N PHE A 356 -6.60 -22.73 -4.06
CA PHE A 356 -5.45 -22.76 -3.16
C PHE A 356 -5.89 -22.98 -1.72
N SER A 357 -5.03 -23.57 -0.89
CA SER A 357 -5.24 -23.67 0.56
C SER A 357 -3.89 -23.67 1.25
N ALA A 358 -3.79 -22.99 2.38
CA ALA A 358 -2.58 -23.02 3.17
C ALA A 358 -2.71 -23.96 4.38
N CYS A 359 -1.57 -24.53 4.77
CA CYS A 359 -1.37 -25.18 6.06
C CYS A 359 0.13 -25.40 6.29
N ASP A 360 0.53 -25.62 7.54
CA ASP A 360 1.92 -25.84 7.95
C ASP A 360 2.92 -24.76 7.46
N GLY A 361 2.47 -23.53 7.20
CA GLY A 361 3.35 -22.46 6.71
C GLY A 361 3.47 -22.37 5.18
N PHE A 362 2.79 -23.22 4.41
CA PHE A 362 2.86 -23.27 2.95
C PHE A 362 1.49 -23.10 2.30
N VAL A 363 1.46 -22.52 1.11
CA VAL A 363 0.27 -22.43 0.25
C VAL A 363 0.36 -23.50 -0.83
N TYR A 364 -0.70 -24.30 -0.95
CA TYR A 364 -0.75 -25.41 -1.90
C TYR A 364 -1.82 -25.18 -2.96
N LYS A 365 -1.50 -25.55 -4.20
CA LYS A 365 -2.51 -25.78 -5.25
C LYS A 365 -3.24 -27.09 -4.92
N VAL A 366 -4.54 -27.01 -4.67
CA VAL A 366 -5.34 -28.15 -4.21
C VAL A 366 -6.21 -28.73 -5.30
N SER A 367 -6.96 -27.89 -6.03
CA SER A 367 -7.93 -28.35 -7.02
C SER A 367 -8.16 -27.31 -8.11
N TYR A 368 -9.07 -27.61 -9.03
CA TYR A 368 -9.61 -26.66 -9.99
C TYR A 368 -11.01 -26.22 -9.54
N LYS A 369 -11.32 -24.95 -9.75
CA LYS A 369 -12.62 -24.35 -9.45
C LYS A 369 -13.12 -23.59 -10.67
N LYS A 370 -14.42 -23.33 -10.71
CA LYS A 370 -15.07 -22.57 -11.77
C LYS A 370 -15.18 -21.09 -11.36
N PRO A 371 -14.91 -20.12 -12.26
CA PRO A 371 -15.19 -18.72 -12.00
C PRO A 371 -16.67 -18.50 -11.66
N THR A 372 -16.94 -17.77 -10.58
CA THR A 372 -18.31 -17.37 -10.22
C THR A 372 -18.72 -16.12 -11.01
N SER A 373 -19.94 -16.11 -11.53
CA SER A 373 -20.56 -14.91 -12.14
C SER A 373 -21.37 -14.09 -11.14
N LYS A 374 -21.51 -14.57 -9.89
CA LYS A 374 -22.32 -13.93 -8.84
C LYS A 374 -21.55 -12.88 -8.04
N LEU A 375 -20.21 -12.92 -8.09
CA LEU A 375 -19.32 -11.97 -7.44
C LEU A 375 -18.30 -11.46 -8.43
N ASN A 376 -18.03 -10.17 -8.36
CA ASN A 376 -16.86 -9.60 -9.04
C ASN A 376 -15.67 -9.72 -8.11
N ILE A 377 -14.63 -10.44 -8.52
CA ILE A 377 -13.38 -10.56 -7.76
C ILE A 377 -12.54 -9.32 -8.05
N PHE A 378 -12.08 -8.68 -6.99
CA PHE A 378 -11.25 -7.48 -7.07
C PHE A 378 -9.93 -7.75 -6.37
N ARG A 379 -8.81 -7.31 -6.96
CA ARG A 379 -7.46 -7.45 -6.39
C ARG A 379 -6.85 -6.08 -6.20
N THR A 380 -6.37 -5.82 -5.00
CA THR A 380 -5.70 -4.56 -4.63
C THR A 380 -4.78 -4.84 -3.44
N SER A 381 -4.04 -3.85 -2.97
CA SER A 381 -3.24 -4.03 -1.75
C SER A 381 -4.13 -4.40 -0.56
N ASN A 382 -3.67 -5.33 0.27
CA ASN A 382 -4.30 -5.67 1.55
C ASN A 382 -4.20 -4.54 2.60
N LYS A 383 -3.52 -3.44 2.26
CA LYS A 383 -3.37 -2.24 3.09
C LYS A 383 -4.43 -1.21 2.74
N GLY A 384 -4.97 -0.59 3.78
CA GLY A 384 -6.00 0.42 3.64
C GLY A 384 -6.40 1.04 4.98
N ALA A 385 -7.30 2.01 4.89
CA ALA A 385 -7.98 2.59 6.04
C ALA A 385 -9.46 2.21 5.97
N PHE A 386 -9.97 1.43 6.92
CA PHE A 386 -11.32 0.89 6.85
C PHE A 386 -12.21 1.56 7.89
N SER A 387 -13.40 2.00 7.49
CA SER A 387 -14.38 2.52 8.44
C SER A 387 -14.84 1.43 9.40
N ARG A 388 -15.13 1.82 10.65
CA ARG A 388 -15.70 0.91 11.64
C ARG A 388 -16.94 0.15 11.16
N LYS A 389 -17.81 0.81 10.38
CA LYS A 389 -19.03 0.18 9.81
C LYS A 389 -18.68 -0.95 8.86
N PHE A 390 -17.75 -0.72 7.94
CA PHE A 390 -17.31 -1.75 7.01
C PHE A 390 -16.57 -2.88 7.75
N THR A 391 -15.71 -2.57 8.73
CA THR A 391 -15.03 -3.58 9.54
C THR A 391 -16.03 -4.49 10.27
N ALA A 392 -17.11 -3.94 10.82
CA ALA A 392 -18.19 -4.72 11.43
C ALA A 392 -18.88 -5.65 10.42
N TYR A 393 -19.18 -5.14 9.21
CA TYR A 393 -19.74 -5.95 8.12
C TYR A 393 -18.79 -7.07 7.68
N LEU A 394 -17.48 -6.80 7.63
CA LEU A 394 -16.46 -7.74 7.15
C LEU A 394 -16.35 -8.99 8.02
N VAL A 395 -16.36 -8.82 9.36
CA VAL A 395 -16.15 -9.92 10.31
C VAL A 395 -17.43 -10.64 10.75
N ASN A 396 -18.61 -10.02 10.58
CA ASN A 396 -19.86 -10.55 11.09
C ASN A 396 -20.73 -11.15 9.97
N GLU A 397 -20.82 -12.49 9.93
CA GLU A 397 -21.63 -13.20 8.95
C GLU A 397 -23.12 -12.81 8.94
N THR A 398 -23.69 -12.37 10.07
CA THR A 398 -25.10 -11.96 10.14
C THR A 398 -25.36 -10.60 9.49
N MET A 399 -24.33 -9.77 9.36
CA MET A 399 -24.42 -8.48 8.67
C MET A 399 -24.16 -8.61 7.17
N ARG A 400 -23.38 -9.62 6.76
CA ARG A 400 -23.03 -9.89 5.37
C ARG A 400 -24.24 -10.29 4.53
N SER A 401 -24.20 -9.96 3.24
CA SER A 401 -25.14 -10.49 2.27
C SER A 401 -25.01 -12.01 2.16
N GLN A 402 -26.12 -12.69 1.90
CA GLN A 402 -26.12 -14.15 1.72
C GLN A 402 -25.16 -14.58 0.61
N VAL A 403 -25.07 -13.82 -0.49
CA VAL A 403 -24.14 -14.11 -1.61
C VAL A 403 -22.69 -14.16 -1.14
N LEU A 404 -22.26 -13.21 -0.29
CA LEU A 404 -20.90 -13.20 0.24
C LEU A 404 -20.66 -14.33 1.25
N ASN A 405 -21.67 -14.73 2.02
CA ASN A 405 -21.55 -15.88 2.90
C ASN A 405 -21.47 -17.18 2.08
N ASP A 406 -22.32 -17.36 1.07
CA ASP A 406 -22.32 -18.55 0.21
C ASP A 406 -20.98 -18.76 -0.51
N HIS A 407 -20.26 -17.69 -0.83
CA HIS A 407 -18.94 -17.73 -1.48
C HIS A 407 -17.77 -17.56 -0.49
N GLN A 408 -17.99 -17.65 0.82
CA GLN A 408 -16.92 -17.49 1.80
C GLN A 408 -15.76 -18.46 1.53
N PHE A 409 -16.08 -19.74 1.29
CA PHE A 409 -15.08 -20.76 0.98
C PHE A 409 -14.37 -20.53 -0.38
N TYR A 410 -15.11 -20.00 -1.36
CA TYR A 410 -14.55 -19.64 -2.66
C TYR A 410 -13.49 -18.53 -2.56
N LEU A 411 -13.76 -17.50 -1.74
CA LEU A 411 -12.83 -16.39 -1.52
C LEU A 411 -11.60 -16.80 -0.70
N GLN A 412 -11.76 -17.75 0.23
CA GLN A 412 -10.66 -18.31 1.02
C GLN A 412 -9.64 -19.08 0.20
N THR A 413 -10.07 -19.59 -0.95
CA THR A 413 -9.28 -20.48 -1.81
C THR A 413 -8.89 -19.80 -3.12
N ASP A 414 -8.89 -18.46 -3.15
CA ASP A 414 -8.37 -17.66 -4.26
C ASP A 414 -6.83 -17.70 -4.30
N ILE A 415 -6.23 -17.24 -5.42
CA ILE A 415 -4.78 -17.27 -5.61
C ILE A 415 -4.01 -16.34 -4.65
N LEU A 416 -4.58 -15.17 -4.34
CA LEU A 416 -3.99 -14.15 -3.47
C LEU A 416 -5.08 -13.58 -2.56
N PRO A 417 -5.63 -14.39 -1.63
CA PRO A 417 -6.77 -13.98 -0.82
C PRO A 417 -6.42 -12.80 0.09
N ASP A 418 -5.16 -12.61 0.49
CA ASP A 418 -4.74 -11.41 1.22
C ASP A 418 -4.94 -10.13 0.40
N GLU A 419 -4.70 -10.16 -0.91
CA GLU A 419 -4.92 -9.02 -1.82
C GLU A 419 -6.36 -8.93 -2.38
N SER A 420 -7.11 -10.04 -2.39
CA SER A 420 -8.42 -10.09 -3.02
C SER A 420 -9.60 -10.07 -2.04
N TYR A 421 -9.45 -10.60 -0.82
CA TYR A 421 -10.59 -10.86 0.06
C TYR A 421 -11.29 -9.58 0.53
N ILE A 422 -10.55 -8.67 1.18
CA ILE A 422 -11.15 -7.47 1.80
C ILE A 422 -11.75 -6.56 0.73
N SER A 423 -11.03 -6.36 -0.37
CA SER A 423 -11.46 -5.55 -1.51
C SER A 423 -12.68 -6.15 -2.22
N THR A 424 -12.69 -7.46 -2.43
CA THR A 424 -13.85 -8.17 -3.00
C THR A 424 -15.06 -8.05 -2.08
N VAL A 425 -14.91 -8.27 -0.77
CA VAL A 425 -16.03 -8.11 0.19
C VAL A 425 -16.55 -6.68 0.19
N LEU A 426 -15.65 -5.69 0.22
CA LEU A 426 -16.01 -4.26 0.21
C LEU A 426 -16.82 -3.88 -1.02
N MET A 427 -16.31 -4.22 -2.21
CA MET A 427 -16.91 -3.81 -3.49
C MET A 427 -18.20 -4.57 -3.83
N ASN A 428 -18.43 -5.74 -3.23
CA ASN A 428 -19.68 -6.50 -3.35
C ASN A 428 -20.63 -6.29 -2.15
N SER A 429 -20.36 -5.29 -1.30
CA SER A 429 -21.20 -4.94 -0.14
C SER A 429 -21.98 -3.65 -0.35
N PRO A 430 -22.96 -3.33 0.52
CA PRO A 430 -23.60 -2.00 0.56
C PRO A 430 -22.61 -0.84 0.81
N HIS A 431 -21.39 -1.13 1.27
CA HIS A 431 -20.36 -0.11 1.52
C HIS A 431 -19.58 0.30 0.26
N ARG A 432 -19.84 -0.31 -0.90
CA ARG A 432 -19.17 0.01 -2.18
C ARG A 432 -19.25 1.49 -2.58
N GLU A 433 -20.31 2.18 -2.18
CA GLU A 433 -20.50 3.62 -2.47
C GLU A 433 -19.75 4.53 -1.48
N SER A 434 -19.24 3.96 -0.39
CA SER A 434 -18.48 4.64 0.66
C SER A 434 -16.99 4.25 0.60
N VAL A 435 -16.45 4.15 -0.62
CA VAL A 435 -15.04 3.80 -0.87
C VAL A 435 -14.37 4.89 -1.70
N TYR A 436 -13.18 5.28 -1.29
CA TYR A 436 -12.26 6.07 -2.11
C TYR A 436 -11.02 5.25 -2.44
N PHE A 437 -10.46 5.49 -3.63
CA PHE A 437 -9.18 4.93 -4.05
C PHE A 437 -8.12 6.01 -3.88
N ALA A 438 -7.29 5.88 -2.85
CA ALA A 438 -6.30 6.88 -2.48
C ALA A 438 -5.06 6.22 -1.88
N SER A 439 -3.89 6.71 -2.26
CA SER A 439 -2.62 6.17 -1.81
C SER A 439 -2.25 6.71 -0.43
N ILE A 440 -2.70 6.04 0.64
CA ILE A 440 -2.21 6.30 2.01
C ILE A 440 -0.80 5.71 2.20
N PHE A 441 -0.51 4.66 1.44
CA PHE A 441 0.72 3.88 1.48
C PHE A 441 1.54 4.13 0.21
N SER A 442 2.86 4.19 0.35
CA SER A 442 3.82 4.13 -0.74
C SER A 442 4.64 2.84 -0.63
N THR A 443 5.10 2.32 -1.75
CA THR A 443 6.01 1.16 -1.79
C THR A 443 7.24 1.52 -2.61
N ILE A 444 8.43 1.26 -2.09
CA ILE A 444 9.70 1.42 -2.80
C ILE A 444 10.31 0.03 -3.01
N GLY A 445 10.54 -0.32 -4.28
CA GLY A 445 11.27 -1.51 -4.66
C GLY A 445 12.76 -1.24 -4.71
N ILE A 446 13.55 -2.02 -3.97
CA ILE A 446 15.00 -2.12 -4.19
C ILE A 446 15.17 -3.41 -5.01
N GLU A 447 15.25 -3.29 -6.34
CA GLU A 447 15.43 -4.47 -7.18
C GLU A 447 16.71 -5.22 -6.77
N ALA A 448 16.54 -6.49 -6.40
CA ALA A 448 17.63 -7.40 -6.09
C ALA A 448 18.32 -7.83 -7.39
N GLY A 449 19.23 -7.01 -7.90
CA GLY A 449 20.09 -7.34 -9.02
C GLY A 449 20.23 -6.22 -10.05
N ASN A 450 21.23 -5.36 -9.82
CA ASN A 450 21.72 -4.29 -10.69
C ASN A 450 20.84 -3.04 -10.82
N TYR A 451 21.42 -1.90 -10.41
CA TYR A 451 21.02 -0.49 -10.61
C TYR A 451 20.26 0.27 -9.50
N LEU A 452 19.89 -0.33 -8.36
CA LEU A 452 19.39 0.45 -7.20
C LEU A 452 20.29 0.40 -5.96
N SER A 453 21.25 -0.52 -5.90
CA SER A 453 22.25 -0.56 -4.81
C SER A 453 23.23 0.61 -4.82
N GLU A 454 23.28 1.39 -5.91
CA GLU A 454 24.06 2.64 -6.00
C GLU A 454 23.27 3.87 -5.52
N PHE A 455 21.94 3.77 -5.41
CA PHE A 455 21.05 4.88 -5.09
C PHE A 455 20.85 5.14 -3.60
N TYR A 456 21.46 4.36 -2.69
CA TYR A 456 21.40 4.62 -1.24
C TYR A 456 22.78 4.43 -0.58
N ILE A 457 23.85 4.87 -1.25
CA ILE A 457 25.21 4.81 -0.68
C ILE A 457 25.44 6.09 0.15
N CYS A 458 25.40 5.97 1.47
CA CYS A 458 25.88 7.02 2.35
C CYS A 458 27.41 7.03 2.32
N LYS A 459 28.02 8.05 1.71
CA LYS A 459 29.49 8.13 1.59
C LYS A 459 30.19 8.47 2.91
N ASN A 460 29.49 8.96 3.93
CA ASN A 460 30.04 9.24 5.26
C ASN A 460 28.96 9.31 6.35
N HIS A 461 29.17 8.63 7.48
CA HIS A 461 28.28 8.64 8.67
C HIS A 461 28.10 10.02 9.35
N SER A 462 28.82 11.06 8.93
CA SER A 462 28.81 12.38 9.60
C SER A 462 28.18 13.51 8.80
N GLN A 463 27.81 13.27 7.55
CA GLN A 463 27.09 14.19 6.66
C GLN A 463 26.14 13.34 5.83
N LEU A 464 24.82 13.50 6.00
CA LEU A 464 23.78 12.74 5.28
C LEU A 464 23.74 13.13 3.78
N GLU A 465 24.82 12.91 3.05
CA GLU A 465 24.81 12.81 1.59
C GLU A 465 24.54 11.35 1.22
N CYS A 466 23.28 10.93 1.36
CA CYS A 466 22.82 9.64 0.85
C CYS A 466 21.96 9.92 -0.38
N SER A 467 22.30 9.28 -1.52
CA SER A 467 21.39 9.21 -2.65
C SER A 467 20.03 8.64 -2.17
N GLY A 468 18.92 9.10 -2.75
CA GLY A 468 17.57 8.59 -2.45
C GLY A 468 16.82 9.22 -1.25
N ILE A 469 17.45 10.07 -0.42
CA ILE A 469 16.75 10.84 0.62
C ILE A 469 15.71 11.80 0.02
N GLU A 470 16.02 12.41 -1.12
CA GLU A 470 15.11 13.32 -1.83
C GLU A 470 13.81 12.62 -2.26
N GLU A 471 13.91 11.36 -2.68
CA GLU A 471 12.73 10.56 -3.00
C GLU A 471 11.91 10.29 -1.73
N LEU A 472 12.54 9.94 -0.60
CA LEU A 472 11.82 9.74 0.67
C LEU A 472 11.08 11.00 1.13
N ILE A 473 11.72 12.16 1.03
CA ILE A 473 11.10 13.45 1.34
C ILE A 473 9.93 13.71 0.37
N SER A 474 10.12 13.49 -0.93
CA SER A 474 9.05 13.65 -1.92
C SER A 474 7.83 12.75 -1.61
N ARG A 475 8.07 11.46 -1.32
CA ARG A 475 7.02 10.50 -0.92
C ARG A 475 6.31 10.91 0.37
N SER A 476 7.03 11.53 1.32
CA SER A 476 6.45 12.02 2.57
C SER A 476 5.49 13.21 2.38
N HIS A 477 5.52 13.89 1.23
CA HIS A 477 4.51 14.90 0.93
C HIS A 477 3.16 14.26 0.57
N SER A 478 3.15 13.18 -0.21
CA SER A 478 1.92 12.57 -0.75
C SER A 478 1.41 11.34 0.01
N SER A 479 2.23 10.69 0.84
CA SER A 479 1.90 9.44 1.53
C SER A 479 2.19 9.51 3.04
N PHE A 480 1.53 8.63 3.82
CA PHE A 480 1.69 8.58 5.28
C PHE A 480 2.58 7.43 5.75
N PHE A 481 2.58 6.31 5.00
CA PHE A 481 3.38 5.13 5.31
C PHE A 481 4.18 4.69 4.09
N LEU A 482 5.33 4.10 4.35
CA LEU A 482 6.22 3.50 3.38
C LEU A 482 6.47 2.04 3.70
N ARG A 483 6.44 1.19 2.67
CA ARG A 483 7.00 -0.17 2.74
C ARG A 483 8.17 -0.29 1.78
N PHE A 484 9.25 -0.93 2.24
CA PHE A 484 10.31 -1.39 1.37
C PHE A 484 10.02 -2.84 0.93
N LEU A 485 10.28 -3.18 -0.34
CA LEU A 485 10.18 -4.57 -0.82
C LEU A 485 11.29 -5.47 -0.24
N SER A 486 12.35 -4.89 0.28
CA SER A 486 13.45 -5.56 0.99
C SER A 486 13.85 -4.75 2.22
N GLN A 487 14.49 -5.39 3.20
CA GLN A 487 14.89 -4.70 4.44
C GLN A 487 15.83 -3.52 4.12
N PRO A 488 15.46 -2.28 4.47
CA PRO A 488 16.28 -1.12 4.19
C PRO A 488 17.52 -1.07 5.10
N PRO A 489 18.60 -0.38 4.71
CA PRO A 489 19.72 -0.11 5.60
C PRO A 489 19.27 0.59 6.89
N PRO A 490 19.91 0.30 8.05
CA PRO A 490 19.52 0.89 9.34
C PRO A 490 19.45 2.42 9.34
N ASP A 491 20.41 3.10 8.69
CA ASP A 491 20.47 4.56 8.61
C ASP A 491 19.27 5.15 7.85
N ILE A 492 18.87 4.51 6.74
CA ILE A 492 17.69 4.91 5.96
C ILE A 492 16.42 4.71 6.76
N ARG A 493 16.30 3.58 7.47
CA ARG A 493 15.17 3.31 8.35
C ARG A 493 15.07 4.32 9.49
N ALA A 494 16.19 4.63 10.15
CA ALA A 494 16.25 5.61 11.22
C ALA A 494 15.90 7.02 10.73
N PHE A 495 16.43 7.43 9.57
CA PHE A 495 16.04 8.69 8.93
C PHE A 495 14.54 8.73 8.62
N THR A 496 14.00 7.67 8.04
CA THR A 496 12.56 7.59 7.70
C THR A 496 11.69 7.71 8.95
N LEU A 497 12.04 7.00 10.04
CA LEU A 497 11.37 7.15 11.33
C LEU A 497 11.51 8.55 11.92
N SER A 498 12.63 9.23 11.69
CA SER A 498 12.82 10.62 12.15
C SER A 498 11.85 11.59 11.46
N LEU A 499 11.48 11.35 10.20
CA LEU A 499 10.50 12.18 9.48
C LEU A 499 9.13 12.16 10.17
N ALA A 500 8.73 11.00 10.69
CA ALA A 500 7.48 10.85 11.44
C ALA A 500 7.49 11.53 12.83
N LYS A 501 8.69 11.77 13.40
CA LYS A 501 8.91 12.48 14.67
C LYS A 501 9.31 13.95 14.41
N ASP A 502 8.50 14.65 13.63
CA ASP A 502 8.57 16.09 13.34
C ASP A 502 9.73 16.58 12.46
N ASN A 503 10.74 15.75 12.15
CA ASN A 503 11.81 16.15 11.23
C ASN A 503 11.30 16.53 9.83
N TYR A 504 10.13 16.00 9.42
CA TYR A 504 9.44 16.44 8.20
C TYR A 504 9.16 17.96 8.18
N TYR A 505 8.62 18.52 9.26
CA TYR A 505 8.29 19.94 9.33
C TYR A 505 9.56 20.79 9.46
N THR A 506 10.57 20.32 10.20
CA THR A 506 11.90 20.96 10.27
C THR A 506 12.53 21.14 8.88
N LEU A 507 12.40 20.14 8.01
CA LEU A 507 12.88 20.24 6.62
C LEU A 507 12.06 21.24 5.79
N LEU A 508 10.75 21.33 6.06
CA LEU A 508 9.85 22.23 5.35
C LEU A 508 10.00 23.70 5.78
N GLU A 509 10.42 23.98 7.01
CA GLU A 509 10.60 25.34 7.55
C GLU A 509 11.51 26.23 6.69
N LYS A 510 12.48 25.63 5.97
CA LYS A 510 13.32 26.34 5.00
C LYS A 510 12.51 27.06 3.92
N TYR A 511 11.38 26.45 3.53
CA TYR A 511 10.50 26.95 2.47
C TYR A 511 9.21 27.57 3.03
N PHE A 512 8.91 27.34 4.30
CA PHE A 512 7.66 27.74 4.92
C PHE A 512 7.87 28.23 6.37
N PRO A 513 8.50 29.39 6.54
CA PRO A 513 8.97 29.86 7.84
C PRO A 513 7.81 30.24 8.79
N PRO A 514 8.01 30.20 10.12
CA PRO A 514 6.96 30.52 11.11
C PRO A 514 6.33 31.91 10.95
N ILE A 515 7.07 32.90 10.42
CA ILE A 515 6.53 34.22 10.14
C ILE A 515 5.43 34.19 9.06
N LEU A 516 5.61 33.39 8.02
CA LEU A 516 4.62 33.19 6.97
C LEU A 516 3.39 32.45 7.52
N GLN A 517 3.63 31.40 8.34
CA GLN A 517 2.55 30.69 9.03
C GLN A 517 1.68 31.62 9.87
N ARG A 518 2.31 32.54 10.63
CA ARG A 518 1.60 33.53 11.45
C ARG A 518 0.75 34.47 10.61
N LEU A 519 1.32 35.03 9.54
CA LEU A 519 0.60 35.94 8.65
C LEU A 519 -0.62 35.26 8.01
N ILE A 520 -0.48 34.00 7.58
CA ILE A 520 -1.59 33.19 7.03
C ILE A 520 -2.73 33.03 8.03
N VAL A 521 -2.41 32.76 9.30
CA VAL A 521 -3.42 32.62 10.36
C VAL A 521 -4.10 33.95 10.67
N GLU A 522 -3.33 35.05 10.72
CA GLU A 522 -3.85 36.39 10.96
C GLU A 522 -4.83 36.83 9.84
N ASP A 523 -4.48 36.65 8.55
CA ASP A 523 -5.39 36.92 7.41
C ASP A 523 -6.64 36.05 7.46
N ALA A 524 -6.50 34.75 7.77
CA ALA A 524 -7.64 33.85 7.90
C ALA A 524 -8.63 34.30 8.99
N ILE A 525 -8.11 34.77 10.14
CA ILE A 525 -8.94 35.27 11.26
C ILE A 525 -9.58 36.60 10.93
N GLU A 526 -8.89 37.49 10.21
CA GLU A 526 -9.46 38.75 9.75
C GLU A 526 -10.64 38.49 8.81
N ARG A 527 -10.46 37.61 7.80
CA ARG A 527 -11.53 37.19 6.88
C ARG A 527 -12.70 36.54 7.62
N PHE A 528 -12.42 35.68 8.60
CA PHE A 528 -13.45 35.09 9.45
C PHE A 528 -14.22 36.18 10.21
N SER A 529 -13.51 37.09 10.87
CA SER A 529 -14.10 38.17 11.68
C SER A 529 -15.00 39.08 10.84
N ALA A 530 -14.54 39.44 9.63
CA ALA A 530 -15.35 40.19 8.66
C ALA A 530 -16.62 39.43 8.26
N SER A 531 -16.50 38.13 7.93
CA SER A 531 -17.65 37.30 7.54
C SER A 531 -18.66 37.09 8.69
N ALA A 532 -18.17 36.98 9.92
CA ALA A 532 -18.96 36.82 11.14
C ALA A 532 -19.49 38.15 11.70
N LYS A 533 -19.20 39.29 11.04
CA LYS A 533 -19.55 40.65 11.49
C LYS A 533 -19.02 40.98 12.90
N LEU A 534 -17.86 40.44 13.25
CA LEU A 534 -17.14 40.78 14.47
C LEU A 534 -16.36 42.09 14.27
N PRO A 535 -16.12 42.89 15.33
CA PRO A 535 -15.29 44.08 15.24
C PRO A 535 -13.88 43.74 14.72
N PRO A 536 -13.22 44.66 13.98
CA PRO A 536 -11.79 44.52 13.69
C PRO A 536 -11.01 44.37 15.00
N ASP A 537 -9.97 43.54 14.99
CA ASP A 537 -9.16 43.16 16.16
C ASP A 537 -9.90 42.44 17.31
N HIS A 538 -11.13 41.95 17.10
CA HIS A 538 -11.87 41.24 18.14
C HIS A 538 -11.15 39.96 18.61
N LEU A 539 -10.54 39.25 17.66
CA LEU A 539 -9.71 38.07 17.89
C LEU A 539 -8.29 38.38 17.46
N GLN A 540 -7.32 38.14 18.33
CA GLN A 540 -5.90 38.30 18.04
C GLN A 540 -5.18 36.96 18.18
N VAL A 541 -4.29 36.63 17.25
CA VAL A 541 -3.44 35.44 17.35
C VAL A 541 -2.40 35.65 18.45
N GLU A 542 -2.47 34.84 19.49
CA GLU A 542 -1.43 34.80 20.52
C GLU A 542 -0.29 33.90 20.03
N SER A 543 -0.61 32.62 19.83
CA SER A 543 0.33 31.58 19.39
C SER A 543 -0.34 30.60 18.43
N ILE A 544 0.46 30.05 17.51
CA ILE A 544 0.11 28.87 16.73
C ILE A 544 0.65 27.68 17.51
N MET A 545 -0.26 26.81 17.96
CA MET A 545 0.11 25.61 18.70
C MET A 545 0.55 24.50 17.74
N LYS A 546 -0.21 24.31 16.65
CA LYS A 546 0.05 23.25 15.67
C LYS A 546 -0.26 23.70 14.26
N PHE A 547 0.57 23.23 13.32
CA PHE A 547 0.45 23.53 11.90
C PHE A 547 0.70 22.25 11.09
N HIS A 548 -0.38 21.54 10.77
CA HIS A 548 -0.35 20.28 10.05
C HIS A 548 -0.67 20.50 8.56
N ILE A 549 0.07 19.85 7.65
CA ILE A 549 -0.15 19.97 6.20
C ILE A 549 -0.41 18.60 5.59
N ALA A 550 -1.65 18.17 5.51
CA ALA A 550 -1.98 16.84 5.01
C ALA A 550 -2.24 16.83 3.49
N PRO A 551 -1.79 15.80 2.75
CA PRO A 551 -2.28 15.55 1.40
C PRO A 551 -3.79 15.23 1.45
N SER A 552 -4.50 15.73 0.46
CA SER A 552 -5.94 15.50 0.29
C SER A 552 -6.13 14.11 -0.30
N LEU A 553 -6.78 13.24 0.46
CA LEU A 553 -7.05 11.86 0.05
C LEU A 553 -8.04 11.76 -1.13
N VAL A 554 -8.84 12.79 -1.33
CA VAL A 554 -9.76 12.93 -2.46
C VAL A 554 -9.44 14.26 -3.15
N PRO A 555 -9.40 14.32 -4.50
CA PRO A 555 -9.18 15.57 -5.21
C PRO A 555 -10.22 16.64 -4.80
N GLN A 556 -9.76 17.86 -4.57
CA GLN A 556 -10.64 18.97 -4.18
C GLN A 556 -11.55 19.40 -5.32
N ASP A 557 -11.04 19.37 -6.56
CA ASP A 557 -11.82 19.56 -7.78
C ASP A 557 -12.46 18.22 -8.21
N PRO A 558 -13.80 18.11 -8.25
CA PRO A 558 -14.50 16.92 -8.74
C PRO A 558 -14.12 16.52 -10.17
N CYS A 559 -13.65 17.46 -10.99
CA CYS A 559 -13.17 17.19 -12.35
C CYS A 559 -11.86 16.40 -12.37
N CYS A 560 -11.09 16.42 -11.28
CA CYS A 560 -9.89 15.61 -11.12
C CYS A 560 -10.18 14.18 -10.65
N ALA A 561 -11.42 13.85 -10.25
CA ALA A 561 -11.78 12.56 -9.66
C ALA A 561 -12.12 11.46 -10.70
N SER A 562 -11.57 11.53 -11.91
CA SER A 562 -11.86 10.59 -13.00
C SER A 562 -11.10 9.25 -12.84
N ASP A 563 -11.71 8.14 -13.26
CA ASP A 563 -11.06 6.82 -13.23
C ASP A 563 -9.75 6.80 -14.05
N SER A 564 -9.69 7.47 -15.21
CA SER A 564 -8.43 7.57 -15.99
C SER A 564 -7.33 8.40 -15.32
N LEU A 565 -7.70 9.33 -14.43
CA LEU A 565 -6.77 10.15 -13.66
C LEU A 565 -6.35 9.48 -12.35
N SER A 566 -7.11 8.49 -11.87
CA SER A 566 -6.81 7.76 -10.62
C SER A 566 -5.46 7.05 -10.62
N SER A 567 -4.93 6.67 -11.79
CA SER A 567 -3.58 6.09 -11.94
C SER A 567 -2.45 7.10 -11.73
N TYR A 568 -2.77 8.39 -11.59
CA TYR A 568 -1.85 9.50 -11.32
C TYR A 568 -2.10 10.09 -9.92
N SER A 569 -2.51 9.22 -8.98
CA SER A 569 -2.81 9.53 -7.57
C SER A 569 -1.64 10.15 -6.79
N GLU A 570 -0.43 10.19 -7.35
CA GLU A 570 0.73 10.83 -6.72
C GLU A 570 0.55 12.35 -6.63
N ILE A 571 -0.14 12.97 -7.61
CA ILE A 571 -0.44 14.41 -7.59
C ILE A 571 -1.57 14.68 -6.60
N THR A 572 -1.25 15.34 -5.50
CA THR A 572 -2.18 15.57 -4.38
C THR A 572 -2.37 17.07 -4.11
N ASP A 573 -3.61 17.47 -3.82
CA ASP A 573 -3.87 18.80 -3.26
C ASP A 573 -3.55 18.77 -1.77
N PHE A 574 -3.25 19.91 -1.15
CA PHE A 574 -2.92 19.95 0.27
C PHE A 574 -4.01 20.65 1.08
N THR A 575 -4.21 20.19 2.31
CA THR A 575 -5.08 20.83 3.29
C THR A 575 -4.28 21.15 4.54
N TYR A 576 -4.42 22.38 5.02
CA TYR A 576 -3.69 22.93 6.14
C TYR A 576 -4.59 22.95 7.36
N TRP A 577 -4.15 22.29 8.43
CA TRP A 577 -4.87 22.13 9.67
C TRP A 577 -4.12 22.84 10.78
N ILE A 578 -4.75 23.86 11.34
CA ILE A 578 -4.09 24.78 12.26
C ILE A 578 -4.82 24.76 13.58
N VAL A 579 -4.06 24.65 14.67
CA VAL A 579 -4.52 24.89 16.03
C VAL A 579 -3.86 26.16 16.52
N ALA A 580 -4.66 27.16 16.87
CA ALA A 580 -4.17 28.46 17.32
C ALA A 580 -4.87 28.89 18.60
N ASN A 581 -4.10 29.47 19.52
CA ASN A 581 -4.64 30.14 20.70
C ASN A 581 -4.91 31.60 20.37
N LEU A 582 -6.16 32.02 20.56
CA LEU A 582 -6.63 33.36 20.23
C LEU A 582 -6.95 34.14 21.51
N PHE A 583 -6.53 35.39 21.56
CA PHE A 583 -6.95 36.32 22.60
C PHE A 583 -8.22 37.06 22.16
N ASN A 584 -9.31 36.87 22.89
CA ASN A 584 -10.55 37.61 22.67
C ASN A 584 -10.50 38.92 23.45
N ARG A 585 -10.40 40.05 22.75
CA ARG A 585 -10.27 41.37 23.38
C ARG A 585 -11.51 41.84 24.12
N THR A 586 -12.69 41.35 23.76
CA THR A 586 -13.96 41.74 24.40
C THR A 586 -14.22 40.97 25.69
N SER A 587 -13.88 39.69 25.74
CA SER A 587 -14.04 38.87 26.95
C SER A 587 -12.80 38.84 27.84
N GLY A 588 -11.63 39.25 27.31
CA GLY A 588 -10.34 39.18 28.00
C GLY A 588 -9.85 37.75 28.22
N LYS A 589 -10.33 36.78 27.44
CA LYS A 589 -10.02 35.35 27.60
C LYS A 589 -9.28 34.79 26.40
N TYR A 590 -8.44 33.79 26.67
CA TYR A 590 -7.82 32.95 25.67
C TYR A 590 -8.80 31.86 25.21
N ILE A 591 -8.83 31.60 23.91
CA ILE A 591 -9.73 30.65 23.26
C ILE A 591 -8.92 29.86 22.24
N GLU A 592 -8.90 28.53 22.37
CA GLU A 592 -8.31 27.67 21.37
C GLU A 592 -9.23 27.59 20.14
N SER A 593 -8.63 27.58 18.95
CA SER A 593 -9.34 27.56 17.68
C SER A 593 -8.73 26.55 16.73
N ARG A 594 -9.56 26.03 15.82
CA ARG A 594 -9.14 25.19 14.71
C ARG A 594 -9.53 25.79 13.39
N LEU A 595 -8.59 25.80 12.47
CA LEU A 595 -8.76 26.32 11.13
C LEU A 595 -8.40 25.21 10.13
N MET A 596 -9.16 25.16 9.04
CA MET A 596 -8.80 24.37 7.86
C MET A 596 -8.69 25.32 6.68
N LEU A 597 -7.47 25.44 6.15
CA LEU A 597 -7.17 26.24 4.97
C LEU A 597 -6.85 25.33 3.78
N GLN A 598 -7.10 25.83 2.58
CA GLN A 598 -6.71 25.19 1.33
C GLN A 598 -6.05 26.21 0.40
N PRO A 599 -5.07 25.80 -0.42
CA PRO A 599 -4.53 26.65 -1.46
C PRO A 599 -5.61 27.22 -2.38
N SER A 600 -5.60 28.52 -2.61
CA SER A 600 -6.41 29.16 -3.66
C SER A 600 -5.74 29.03 -5.04
N LEU A 601 -4.40 28.99 -5.05
CA LEU A 601 -3.60 28.70 -6.23
C LEU A 601 -3.24 27.21 -6.28
N GLN A 602 -3.72 26.52 -7.31
CA GLN A 602 -3.47 25.10 -7.53
C GLN A 602 -2.36 24.90 -8.56
N ASN A 603 -1.55 23.86 -8.39
CA ASN A 603 -0.59 23.41 -9.40
C ASN A 603 -1.19 22.34 -10.33
N ARG A 604 -2.42 21.91 -10.03
CA ARG A 604 -3.20 20.94 -10.80
C ARG A 604 -4.50 21.60 -11.24
N PHE A 605 -4.80 21.51 -12.53
CA PHE A 605 -5.98 22.11 -13.15
C PHE A 605 -6.74 21.02 -13.92
N CYS A 606 -8.01 20.81 -13.61
CA CYS A 606 -8.82 19.80 -14.28
C CYS A 606 -9.99 20.42 -15.05
N PHE A 607 -10.37 19.77 -16.15
CA PHE A 607 -11.31 20.32 -17.13
C PHE A 607 -12.48 19.37 -17.39
N SER A 608 -13.70 19.93 -17.44
CA SER A 608 -14.92 19.20 -17.76
C SER A 608 -15.03 18.82 -19.24
N ASP A 609 -14.53 19.68 -20.12
CA ASP A 609 -14.74 19.61 -21.56
C ASP A 609 -13.41 19.53 -22.32
N GLY A 610 -13.45 18.91 -23.50
CA GLY A 610 -12.27 18.68 -24.33
C GLY A 610 -11.45 17.46 -23.93
N ASP A 611 -10.50 17.07 -24.77
CA ASP A 611 -9.68 15.89 -24.51
C ASP A 611 -8.55 16.17 -23.48
N LEU A 612 -8.13 17.42 -23.26
CA LEU A 612 -7.22 17.77 -22.15
C LEU A 612 -8.02 17.67 -20.84
N ARG A 613 -7.73 16.68 -19.99
CA ARG A 613 -8.47 16.47 -18.73
C ARG A 613 -7.76 17.04 -17.52
N MET A 614 -6.44 17.12 -17.56
CA MET A 614 -5.66 17.71 -16.48
C MET A 614 -4.39 18.36 -17.02
N ALA A 615 -4.01 19.49 -16.45
CA ALA A 615 -2.68 20.07 -16.55
C ALA A 615 -2.07 20.16 -15.14
N PHE A 616 -0.85 19.66 -14.97
CA PHE A 616 -0.05 19.86 -13.77
C PHE A 616 1.17 20.70 -14.11
N ILE A 617 1.41 21.76 -13.34
CA ILE A 617 2.47 22.72 -13.61
C ILE A 617 3.20 23.01 -12.31
N SER A 618 4.51 22.79 -12.31
CA SER A 618 5.33 22.97 -11.12
C SER A 618 6.65 23.69 -11.44
N PRO A 619 6.99 24.75 -10.71
CA PRO A 619 8.32 25.35 -10.73
C PRO A 619 9.34 24.58 -9.86
N TRP A 620 8.89 23.57 -9.11
CA TRP A 620 9.74 22.70 -8.31
C TRP A 620 10.26 21.54 -9.15
N ILE A 621 11.55 21.59 -9.49
CA ILE A 621 12.22 20.60 -10.33
C ILE A 621 13.46 20.10 -9.60
N GLY A 622 13.62 18.77 -9.51
CA GLY A 622 14.81 18.14 -8.95
C GLY A 622 16.01 18.25 -9.89
N HIS A 623 17.22 17.97 -9.39
CA HIS A 623 18.41 17.91 -10.24
C HIS A 623 18.25 16.82 -11.32
N LEU A 624 17.94 17.23 -12.55
CA LEU A 624 17.89 16.34 -13.73
C LEU A 624 19.24 16.41 -14.46
N GLU A 625 19.91 15.27 -14.60
CA GLU A 625 21.12 15.15 -15.42
C GLU A 625 20.77 15.28 -16.93
N PRO A 626 21.55 16.00 -17.74
CA PRO A 626 21.22 16.27 -19.14
C PRO A 626 21.17 15.05 -20.07
N SER A 627 21.72 13.90 -19.65
CA SER A 627 21.73 12.64 -20.40
C SER A 627 20.38 11.94 -20.48
N ASP A 628 19.42 12.33 -19.64
CA ASP A 628 18.17 11.60 -19.43
C ASP A 628 17.06 12.02 -20.40
N ARG A 629 17.38 12.04 -21.70
CA ARG A 629 16.43 12.45 -22.78
C ARG A 629 15.51 11.33 -23.28
N GLN A 630 15.52 10.15 -22.67
CA GLN A 630 14.63 9.03 -23.01
C GLN A 630 13.91 8.51 -21.75
N PHE A 631 12.95 9.25 -21.20
CA PHE A 631 12.21 8.79 -20.03
C PHE A 631 10.70 8.95 -20.23
N SER A 632 9.99 7.82 -20.29
CA SER A 632 8.53 7.71 -20.37
C SER A 632 7.88 7.25 -19.05
N ARG A 633 8.62 7.23 -17.94
CA ARG A 633 8.09 6.85 -16.63
C ARG A 633 8.76 7.68 -15.55
N PHE A 634 7.98 8.60 -14.98
CA PHE A 634 8.23 9.25 -13.70
C PHE A 634 9.58 9.98 -13.60
N THR A 635 9.67 11.20 -14.16
CA THR A 635 10.46 12.22 -13.46
C THR A 635 9.90 12.30 -12.03
N PRO A 636 10.72 12.34 -10.97
CA PRO A 636 10.21 12.64 -9.65
C PRO A 636 9.65 14.07 -9.72
N GLU A 637 8.34 14.18 -9.91
CA GLU A 637 7.63 15.41 -9.65
C GLU A 637 7.94 15.72 -8.19
N ILE A 638 8.74 16.76 -7.93
CA ILE A 638 8.92 17.22 -6.56
C ILE A 638 7.60 17.91 -6.20
N ILE A 639 6.71 17.15 -5.58
CA ILE A 639 5.43 17.64 -5.11
C ILE A 639 5.69 18.36 -3.79
N MET A 640 5.81 19.68 -3.85
CA MET A 640 5.90 20.49 -2.64
C MET A 640 4.50 20.82 -2.11
N PRO A 641 4.30 20.76 -0.78
CA PRO A 641 3.03 21.08 -0.14
C PRO A 641 2.88 22.59 0.04
N LEU A 642 3.16 23.37 -1.01
CA LEU A 642 3.16 24.83 -1.02
C LEU A 642 2.54 25.36 -2.31
N PRO A 643 1.73 26.44 -2.26
CA PRO A 643 1.09 27.03 -3.43
C PRO A 643 2.02 27.94 -4.26
N PHE A 644 3.31 27.96 -3.97
CA PHE A 644 4.30 28.80 -4.64
C PHE A 644 5.60 28.02 -4.90
N GLY A 645 6.40 28.52 -5.82
CA GLY A 645 7.73 28.03 -6.17
C GLY A 645 8.87 28.90 -5.67
N PRO A 646 10.12 28.41 -5.74
CA PRO A 646 11.29 29.22 -5.46
C PRO A 646 11.49 30.25 -6.60
N ALA A 647 11.72 31.51 -6.25
CA ALA A 647 12.18 32.50 -7.21
C ALA A 647 13.57 32.14 -7.75
N PHE A 648 13.89 32.74 -8.90
CA PHE A 648 15.11 32.52 -9.68
C PHE A 648 15.31 31.08 -10.17
N THR A 649 14.26 30.25 -10.11
CA THR A 649 14.26 28.99 -10.84
C THR A 649 14.35 29.25 -12.35
N ASN A 650 14.96 28.32 -13.06
CA ASN A 650 15.19 28.43 -14.50
C ASN A 650 14.13 27.69 -15.29
N ASP A 651 13.46 26.73 -14.65
CA ASP A 651 12.76 25.66 -15.33
C ASP A 651 11.35 25.51 -14.75
N VAL A 652 10.38 25.18 -15.60
CA VAL A 652 9.00 24.86 -15.21
C VAL A 652 8.61 23.50 -15.80
N LEU A 653 8.17 22.57 -14.95
CA LEU A 653 7.67 21.27 -15.34
C LEU A 653 6.20 21.40 -15.71
N ILE A 654 5.82 20.82 -16.85
CA ILE A 654 4.47 20.87 -17.39
C ILE A 654 4.07 19.46 -17.81
N ASN A 655 3.04 18.92 -17.15
CA ASN A 655 2.44 17.63 -17.46
C ASN A 655 1.02 17.84 -17.97
N LEU A 656 0.77 17.45 -19.21
CA LEU A 656 -0.55 17.53 -19.85
C LEU A 656 -1.13 16.13 -20.00
N PHE A 657 -2.30 15.92 -19.43
CA PHE A 657 -3.01 14.65 -19.47
C PHE A 657 -4.21 14.77 -20.41
N PHE A 658 -4.24 13.89 -21.42
CA PHE A 658 -5.29 13.82 -22.40
C PHE A 658 -6.06 12.51 -22.28
N SER A 659 -7.38 12.58 -22.27
CA SER A 659 -8.25 11.40 -22.25
C SER A 659 -9.59 11.68 -22.92
N THR A 660 -10.04 10.70 -23.69
CA THR A 660 -11.34 10.70 -24.39
C THR A 660 -12.50 10.23 -23.48
N GLU A 661 -12.23 10.02 -22.19
CA GLU A 661 -13.22 9.58 -21.21
C GLU A 661 -14.36 10.61 -21.06
N VAL A 662 -15.59 10.13 -20.91
CA VAL A 662 -16.75 10.97 -20.59
C VAL A 662 -16.66 11.33 -19.11
N VAL A 663 -16.49 12.62 -18.82
CA VAL A 663 -16.35 13.10 -17.44
C VAL A 663 -17.69 13.00 -16.71
N SER A 664 -17.63 12.68 -15.41
CA SER A 664 -18.79 12.62 -14.53
C SER A 664 -19.68 13.87 -14.64
N SER A 665 -21.00 13.69 -14.62
CA SER A 665 -21.98 14.78 -14.60
C SER A 665 -21.88 15.71 -13.38
N LYS A 666 -21.10 15.31 -12.37
CA LYS A 666 -20.76 16.11 -11.18
C LYS A 666 -19.59 17.08 -11.40
N CYS A 667 -18.78 16.88 -12.43
CA CYS A 667 -17.72 17.82 -12.79
C CYS A 667 -18.34 19.06 -13.42
N ARG A 668 -18.25 20.19 -12.72
CA ARG A 668 -18.59 21.52 -13.21
C ARG A 668 -17.38 22.39 -12.94
N SER A 669 -16.52 22.54 -13.95
CA SER A 669 -15.33 23.39 -13.81
C SER A 669 -15.70 24.85 -14.07
N ASP A 670 -15.20 25.76 -13.24
CA ASP A 670 -15.22 27.19 -13.52
C ASP A 670 -14.24 27.56 -14.65
N HIS A 671 -13.28 26.65 -14.95
CA HIS A 671 -12.41 26.75 -16.10
C HIS A 671 -13.17 26.42 -17.39
N LYS A 672 -13.86 27.43 -17.93
CA LYS A 672 -14.34 27.41 -19.32
C LYS A 672 -13.14 27.52 -20.26
N GLY A 673 -12.45 26.41 -20.51
CA GLY A 673 -11.49 26.31 -21.60
C GLY A 673 -12.19 25.79 -22.85
N ASN A 674 -12.23 26.57 -23.94
CA ASN A 674 -12.52 25.97 -25.23
C ASN A 674 -11.48 24.86 -25.50
N PRO A 675 -11.92 23.66 -25.91
CA PRO A 675 -11.05 22.50 -25.94
C PRO A 675 -9.86 22.73 -26.89
N ILE A 676 -8.64 22.35 -26.48
CA ILE A 676 -7.47 22.23 -27.40
C ILE A 676 -7.79 21.24 -28.53
N LEU A 677 -8.80 20.39 -28.34
CA LEU A 677 -9.22 19.33 -29.24
C LEU A 677 -10.73 19.45 -29.54
N SER A 678 -11.08 19.92 -30.75
CA SER A 678 -12.39 19.65 -31.34
C SER A 678 -12.60 18.13 -31.36
N PRO A 679 -13.81 17.60 -31.08
CA PRO A 679 -14.04 16.16 -30.93
C PRO A 679 -13.41 15.42 -32.12
N MET A 680 -12.62 14.39 -31.81
CA MET A 680 -11.96 13.50 -32.78
C MET A 680 -12.97 12.95 -33.79
N ASP A 681 -13.29 13.73 -34.81
CA ASP A 681 -13.89 13.26 -36.04
C ASP A 681 -12.72 12.66 -36.81
N THR A 682 -12.54 11.35 -36.60
CA THR A 682 -11.42 10.47 -36.99
C THR A 682 -11.05 10.44 -38.49
N LYS A 683 -11.46 11.42 -39.29
CA LYS A 683 -11.32 11.38 -40.74
C LYS A 683 -10.45 12.46 -41.38
N ASN A 684 -10.15 13.61 -40.76
CA ASN A 684 -9.54 14.70 -41.56
C ASN A 684 -8.65 15.77 -40.85
N PHE A 685 -8.05 15.51 -39.69
CA PHE A 685 -7.00 16.40 -39.15
C PHE A 685 -5.69 15.65 -38.88
N THR A 686 -4.57 16.37 -39.04
CA THR A 686 -3.17 15.90 -38.95
C THR A 686 -2.90 15.12 -37.67
N ASP A 687 -2.06 14.08 -37.73
CA ASP A 687 -1.72 13.18 -36.60
C ASP A 687 -0.95 13.85 -35.44
N PHE A 688 -0.80 15.17 -35.46
CA PHE A 688 -0.09 15.97 -34.48
C PHE A 688 -0.73 17.36 -34.31
N ILE A 689 -0.57 17.95 -33.13
CA ILE A 689 -0.92 19.34 -32.81
C ILE A 689 0.35 20.08 -32.40
N ILE A 690 0.49 21.34 -32.82
CA ILE A 690 1.54 22.22 -32.34
C ILE A 690 0.91 23.19 -31.35
N VAL A 691 1.37 23.15 -30.10
CA VAL A 691 0.99 24.14 -29.10
C VAL A 691 2.18 25.02 -28.76
N ASN A 692 1.90 26.31 -28.59
CA ASN A 692 2.83 27.32 -28.16
C ASN A 692 2.64 27.55 -26.66
N LEU A 693 3.73 27.38 -25.92
CA LEU A 693 3.84 27.67 -24.49
C LEU A 693 4.49 29.05 -24.36
N ARG A 694 3.86 29.97 -23.62
CA ARG A 694 4.41 31.30 -23.32
C ARG A 694 4.39 31.52 -21.82
N LEU A 695 5.49 32.01 -21.27
CA LEU A 695 5.53 32.38 -19.87
C LEU A 695 5.57 33.90 -19.75
N ILE A 696 4.57 34.44 -19.05
CA ILE A 696 4.35 35.87 -18.83
C ILE A 696 4.82 36.25 -17.43
N SER A 697 5.64 37.29 -17.35
CA SER A 697 6.19 37.83 -16.10
C SER A 697 5.15 38.58 -15.26
N PRO A 698 5.46 38.89 -13.99
CA PRO A 698 4.63 39.74 -13.14
C PRO A 698 4.34 41.12 -13.75
N ASN A 699 5.24 41.61 -14.62
CA ASN A 699 5.09 42.89 -15.33
C ASN A 699 4.31 42.76 -16.65
N TYR A 700 3.62 41.64 -16.87
CA TYR A 700 2.86 41.32 -18.09
C TYR A 700 3.71 41.24 -19.38
N GLU A 701 5.01 40.96 -19.26
CA GLU A 701 5.90 40.77 -20.40
C GLU A 701 6.10 39.28 -20.72
N GLU A 702 6.07 38.92 -22.00
CA GLU A 702 6.49 37.59 -22.45
C GLU A 702 8.01 37.44 -22.28
N LYS A 703 8.44 36.55 -21.37
CA LYS A 703 9.88 36.33 -21.10
C LYS A 703 10.47 35.19 -21.92
N CYS A 704 9.71 34.13 -22.13
CA CYS A 704 10.12 33.00 -22.95
C CYS A 704 8.91 32.33 -23.59
N ALA A 705 9.14 31.75 -24.77
CA ALA A 705 8.14 31.00 -25.51
C ALA A 705 8.80 29.80 -26.19
N THR A 706 8.08 28.67 -26.24
CA THR A 706 8.52 27.47 -26.93
C THR A 706 7.35 26.81 -27.66
N ASN A 707 7.65 26.16 -28.79
CA ASN A 707 6.66 25.40 -29.54
C ASN A 707 6.90 23.92 -29.30
N ILE A 708 5.86 23.19 -28.91
CA ILE A 708 5.92 21.75 -28.68
C ILE A 708 4.98 21.01 -29.63
N LEU A 709 5.44 19.85 -30.07
CA LEU A 709 4.72 18.97 -30.99
C LEU A 709 4.09 17.82 -30.22
N LEU A 710 2.75 17.74 -30.23
CA LEU A 710 1.97 16.69 -29.60
C LEU A 710 1.60 15.64 -30.67
N ASN A 711 2.31 14.50 -30.72
CA ASN A 711 2.03 13.39 -31.63
C ASN A 711 1.33 12.22 -30.92
N TRP A 712 0.36 11.61 -31.59
CA TRP A 712 -0.51 10.53 -31.08
C TRP A 712 -0.15 9.12 -31.60
N LYS A 713 0.67 8.98 -32.66
CA LYS A 713 0.86 7.70 -33.40
C LYS A 713 1.90 6.73 -32.82
N ASN A 714 2.86 7.21 -32.03
CA ASN A 714 4.04 6.42 -31.61
C ASN A 714 4.06 6.05 -30.12
N GLU A 715 2.95 6.21 -29.40
CA GLU A 715 2.95 6.06 -27.95
C GLU A 715 2.09 4.89 -27.51
N GLU A 716 2.65 4.11 -26.58
CA GLU A 716 1.99 2.97 -25.95
C GLU A 716 0.64 3.42 -25.37
N THR A 717 -0.44 3.06 -26.05
CA THR A 717 -1.78 3.19 -25.50
C THR A 717 -1.83 2.36 -24.23
N LYS A 718 -2.00 2.99 -23.06
CA LYS A 718 -2.41 2.28 -21.84
C LYS A 718 -3.78 1.67 -22.11
N THR A 719 -3.82 0.41 -22.49
CA THR A 719 -5.07 -0.36 -22.59
C THR A 719 -5.51 -0.72 -21.19
N THR A 720 -6.45 0.03 -20.63
CA THR A 720 -7.32 -0.52 -19.58
C THR A 720 -8.29 -1.50 -20.24
N SER A 721 -8.54 -2.61 -19.53
CA SER A 721 -9.25 -3.85 -19.89
C SER A 721 -10.34 -3.82 -20.98
N SER A 722 -10.62 -5.02 -21.48
CA SER A 722 -11.57 -5.39 -22.54
C SER A 722 -13.04 -5.04 -22.24
N GLN A 723 -13.41 -3.76 -22.31
CA GLN A 723 -14.71 -3.25 -22.79
C GLN A 723 -14.57 -1.73 -22.99
N GLN A 724 -14.40 -1.33 -24.26
CA GLN A 724 -14.00 0.02 -24.75
C GLN A 724 -12.56 0.44 -24.41
N LYS A 725 -11.68 0.43 -25.42
CA LYS A 725 -10.31 1.00 -25.39
C LYS A 725 -10.38 2.48 -24.96
N ARG A 726 -10.24 2.78 -23.67
CA ARG A 726 -10.06 4.16 -23.19
C ARG A 726 -8.62 4.58 -23.47
N ARG A 727 -8.42 5.61 -24.29
CA ARG A 727 -7.09 6.16 -24.61
C ARG A 727 -6.80 7.31 -23.66
N ALA A 728 -5.83 7.13 -22.77
CA ALA A 728 -5.23 8.20 -21.97
C ALA A 728 -3.76 8.37 -22.36
N ILE A 729 -3.32 9.61 -22.59
CA ILE A 729 -1.96 9.98 -23.00
C ILE A 729 -1.45 11.09 -22.09
N VAL A 730 -0.20 10.96 -21.64
CA VAL A 730 0.46 11.97 -20.80
C VAL A 730 1.67 12.51 -21.53
N LYS A 731 1.80 13.84 -21.54
CA LYS A 731 2.87 14.56 -22.19
C LYS A 731 3.57 15.45 -21.17
N SER A 732 4.84 15.18 -20.94
CA SER A 732 5.68 15.87 -19.97
C SER A 732 6.70 16.74 -20.68
N PHE A 733 6.86 17.98 -20.23
CA PHE A 733 7.78 18.97 -20.80
C PHE A 733 8.48 19.75 -19.69
N VAL A 734 9.72 20.12 -19.92
CA VAL A 734 10.43 21.11 -19.10
C VAL A 734 10.64 22.36 -19.95
N MET A 735 10.11 23.49 -19.48
CA MET A 735 10.26 24.78 -20.13
C MET A 735 11.40 25.56 -19.45
N HIS A 736 12.45 25.85 -20.20
CA HIS A 736 13.62 26.60 -19.73
C HIS A 736 13.43 28.10 -20.01
N CYS A 737 13.20 28.90 -18.97
CA CYS A 737 13.00 30.36 -19.08
C CYS A 737 14.17 31.19 -18.55
N LYS A 738 15.00 30.61 -17.67
CA LYS A 738 16.10 31.27 -16.92
C LYS A 738 15.66 32.46 -16.04
N ASN A 739 16.16 32.50 -14.81
CA ASN A 739 16.05 33.66 -13.89
C ASN A 739 14.61 34.21 -13.74
N MET A 740 13.66 33.38 -13.29
CA MET A 740 12.30 33.84 -13.03
C MET A 740 12.22 34.61 -11.71
N GLU A 741 12.13 35.93 -11.77
CA GLU A 741 12.01 36.85 -10.62
C GLU A 741 10.77 36.58 -9.72
N PRO A 742 10.76 37.05 -8.46
CA PRO A 742 9.61 36.91 -7.57
C PRO A 742 8.32 37.55 -8.11
N GLY A 743 7.17 36.98 -7.73
CA GLY A 743 5.83 37.51 -8.05
C GLY A 743 4.94 36.51 -8.79
N GLN A 744 3.80 36.99 -9.29
CA GLN A 744 2.82 36.18 -10.01
C GLN A 744 3.15 36.07 -11.50
N TRP A 745 3.46 34.86 -11.94
CA TRP A 745 3.66 34.49 -13.34
C TRP A 745 2.41 33.86 -13.94
N THR A 746 2.32 33.83 -15.26
CA THR A 746 1.24 33.11 -15.96
C THR A 746 1.80 32.31 -17.13
N LEU A 747 1.66 30.98 -17.07
CA LEU A 747 1.90 30.12 -18.23
C LEU A 747 0.66 30.15 -19.12
N GLN A 748 0.87 30.47 -20.40
CA GLN A 748 -0.14 30.42 -21.44
C GLN A 748 0.12 29.26 -22.39
N ILE A 749 -0.93 28.49 -22.67
CA ILE A 749 -0.89 27.41 -23.67
C ILE A 749 -1.90 27.73 -24.75
N ARG A 750 -1.45 27.75 -26.01
CA ARG A 750 -2.28 28.07 -27.17
C ARG A 750 -1.94 27.19 -28.36
N GLU A 751 -2.94 26.67 -29.05
CA GLU A 751 -2.76 25.99 -30.33
C GLU A 751 -2.38 26.97 -31.44
N ILE A 752 -1.41 26.59 -32.29
CA ILE A 752 -0.94 27.45 -33.36
C ILE A 752 -1.82 27.30 -34.62
N GLU A 753 -2.17 26.08 -35.02
CA GLU A 753 -2.95 25.84 -36.25
C GLU A 753 -3.82 24.57 -36.16
N PRO A 754 -5.13 24.66 -36.48
CA PRO A 754 -5.90 25.89 -36.71
C PRO A 754 -6.14 26.65 -35.39
N VAL A 755 -6.01 27.98 -35.40
CA VAL A 755 -6.32 28.84 -34.22
C VAL A 755 -7.83 28.79 -33.91
N LYS A 756 -8.28 27.75 -33.22
CA LYS A 756 -9.69 27.56 -32.82
C LYS A 756 -9.88 27.49 -31.31
N SER A 757 -8.83 27.24 -30.54
CA SER A 757 -8.88 27.08 -29.09
C SER A 757 -8.61 28.37 -28.32
N ASP A 758 -9.22 28.49 -27.14
CA ASP A 758 -8.94 29.58 -26.20
C ASP A 758 -7.52 29.43 -25.62
N VAL A 759 -6.95 30.55 -25.17
CA VAL A 759 -5.67 30.55 -24.45
C VAL A 759 -5.90 30.05 -23.02
N TYR A 760 -5.32 28.89 -22.71
CA TYR A 760 -5.27 28.38 -21.34
C TYR A 760 -4.30 29.24 -20.55
N ARG A 761 -4.70 29.67 -19.35
CA ARG A 761 -3.89 30.51 -18.47
C ARG A 761 -3.74 29.82 -17.13
N PHE A 762 -2.50 29.56 -16.76
CA PHE A 762 -2.16 28.89 -15.52
C PHE A 762 -1.32 29.84 -14.66
N PRO A 763 -1.90 30.40 -13.59
CA PRO A 763 -1.17 31.25 -12.68
C PRO A 763 -0.14 30.42 -11.90
N LEU A 764 1.02 31.03 -11.62
CA LEU A 764 2.10 30.49 -10.82
C LEU A 764 2.61 31.62 -9.92
N TYR A 765 2.99 31.35 -8.68
CA TYR A 765 3.61 32.36 -7.82
C TYR A 765 5.01 31.92 -7.44
N LEU A 766 5.99 32.81 -7.54
CA LEU A 766 7.38 32.57 -7.17
C LEU A 766 7.78 33.48 -6.00
N LEU A 767 8.44 32.91 -4.99
CA LEU A 767 8.82 33.61 -3.77
C LEU A 767 10.33 33.52 -3.55
N ASP A 768 10.97 34.66 -3.25
CA ASP A 768 12.38 34.69 -2.85
C ASP A 768 12.50 34.61 -1.32
N LEU A 769 12.88 33.43 -0.84
CA LEU A 769 13.12 33.19 0.58
C LEU A 769 14.59 33.42 0.99
N GLN A 770 15.48 33.71 0.04
CA GLN A 770 16.92 33.79 0.28
C GLN A 770 17.42 35.23 0.45
N HIS A 771 16.82 36.22 -0.23
CA HIS A 771 17.25 37.62 -0.15
C HIS A 771 16.28 38.46 0.71
N SER A 772 16.78 38.97 1.83
CA SER A 772 16.00 39.62 2.89
C SER A 772 15.49 41.03 2.59
N GLY A 773 15.89 41.64 1.47
CA GLY A 773 15.64 43.06 1.19
C GLY A 773 14.18 43.44 0.99
N ASP A 774 13.34 42.51 0.52
CA ASP A 774 11.93 42.75 0.16
C ASP A 774 10.98 41.65 0.66
N LEU A 775 11.47 40.76 1.54
CA LEU A 775 10.71 39.59 2.00
C LEU A 775 9.38 39.98 2.68
N ALA A 776 9.35 41.08 3.44
CA ALA A 776 8.14 41.49 4.15
C ALA A 776 6.99 41.93 3.22
N SER A 777 7.30 42.54 2.08
CA SER A 777 6.27 42.95 1.10
C SER A 777 5.72 41.73 0.35
N GLN A 778 6.62 40.83 -0.09
CA GLN A 778 6.27 39.59 -0.77
C GLN A 778 5.45 38.65 0.12
N LEU A 779 5.81 38.54 1.40
CA LEU A 779 5.06 37.72 2.35
C LEU A 779 3.61 38.20 2.47
N ASN A 780 3.37 39.52 2.50
CA ASN A 780 2.01 40.09 2.57
C ASN A 780 1.17 39.77 1.32
N GLU A 781 1.78 39.74 0.14
CA GLU A 781 1.07 39.35 -1.09
C GLU A 781 0.74 37.86 -1.12
N VAL A 782 1.67 37.04 -0.62
CA VAL A 782 1.55 35.57 -0.63
C VAL A 782 0.49 35.05 0.34
N VAL A 783 0.17 35.78 1.43
CA VAL A 783 -0.81 35.35 2.43
C VAL A 783 -2.17 34.99 1.81
N HIS A 784 -2.54 35.68 0.74
CA HIS A 784 -3.82 35.49 0.06
C HIS A 784 -3.90 34.21 -0.79
N LEU A 785 -2.81 33.44 -0.89
CA LEU A 785 -2.77 32.14 -1.57
C LEU A 785 -3.46 31.02 -0.78
N TRP A 786 -4.02 31.29 0.41
CA TRP A 786 -4.82 30.35 1.20
C TRP A 786 -6.24 30.84 1.40
N ASP A 787 -7.20 29.94 1.17
CA ASP A 787 -8.60 30.15 1.46
C ASP A 787 -8.98 29.49 2.78
N LEU A 788 -9.66 30.24 3.65
CA LEU A 788 -10.31 29.69 4.83
C LEU A 788 -11.55 28.87 4.43
N LYS A 789 -11.51 27.56 4.68
CA LYS A 789 -12.65 26.65 4.36
C LYS A 789 -13.50 26.35 5.59
N ARG A 790 -12.88 26.16 6.76
CA ARG A 790 -13.57 25.90 8.02
C ARG A 790 -12.87 26.62 9.17
N PHE A 791 -13.66 27.08 10.12
CA PHE A 791 -13.20 27.70 11.36
C PHE A 791 -14.06 27.20 12.52
N LEU A 792 -13.43 26.86 13.65
CA LEU A 792 -14.09 26.41 14.86
C LEU A 792 -13.40 27.01 16.08
N LEU A 793 -14.18 27.64 16.96
CA LEU A 793 -13.75 27.94 18.32
C LEU A 793 -14.00 26.71 19.19
N LEU A 794 -12.99 26.27 19.94
CA LEU A 794 -13.09 25.11 20.78
C LEU A 794 -13.65 25.48 22.15
N ASN A 795 -14.60 24.68 22.59
CA ASN A 795 -15.13 24.68 23.95
C ASN A 795 -14.76 23.33 24.59
N ASN A 796 -14.89 23.19 25.91
CA ASN A 796 -14.55 21.96 26.65
C ASN A 796 -15.15 20.65 26.08
N GLU A 797 -16.24 20.71 25.31
CA GLU A 797 -16.84 19.51 24.67
C GLU A 797 -16.20 19.10 23.33
N ASN A 798 -15.44 20.00 22.70
CA ASN A 798 -14.84 19.82 21.36
C ASN A 798 -13.31 19.77 21.39
N SER A 799 -12.68 19.88 22.56
CA SER A 799 -11.23 20.05 22.78
C SER A 799 -10.40 18.78 22.55
N PHE A 800 -10.82 17.86 21.68
CA PHE A 800 -10.05 16.64 21.42
C PHE A 800 -8.71 17.00 20.78
N GLU A 801 -7.62 16.95 21.53
CA GLU A 801 -6.31 17.50 21.15
C GLU A 801 -5.65 16.65 20.04
N PHE A 802 -4.78 17.28 19.27
CA PHE A 802 -3.71 16.57 18.56
C PHE A 802 -2.60 16.34 19.59
N PHE A 803 -1.75 15.33 19.46
CA PHE A 803 -0.79 14.91 20.48
C PHE A 803 0.65 15.12 20.06
N GLU A 804 1.52 15.37 21.04
CA GLU A 804 2.97 15.37 20.83
C GLU A 804 3.52 14.00 21.18
N PRO A 805 4.49 13.46 20.43
CA PRO A 805 5.37 12.46 21.01
C PRO A 805 6.10 13.14 22.17
N GLU A 806 5.98 12.62 23.40
CA GLU A 806 6.80 13.10 24.51
C GLU A 806 8.26 13.13 24.05
N THR A 807 8.83 14.32 23.92
CA THR A 807 10.27 14.48 23.85
C THR A 807 10.79 14.03 25.19
N GLN A 808 11.26 12.79 25.27
CA GLN A 808 12.03 12.36 26.42
C GLN A 808 13.16 13.36 26.60
N ASP A 809 13.14 14.06 27.74
CA ASP A 809 14.26 14.86 28.22
C ASP A 809 15.49 13.93 28.34
N GLU A 810 16.25 13.79 27.24
CA GLU A 810 17.60 13.28 27.29
C GLU A 810 18.48 14.34 27.94
N ASN A 811 18.49 14.34 29.28
CA ASN A 811 19.64 14.77 30.05
C ASN A 811 20.83 13.85 29.72
N LEU A 812 21.48 14.09 28.58
CA LEU A 812 22.80 13.56 28.24
C LEU A 812 23.56 14.64 27.47
N ASP A 813 24.51 15.26 28.17
CA ASP A 813 25.55 16.12 27.62
C ASP A 813 26.16 15.48 26.36
N SER A 814 25.74 15.95 25.20
CA SER A 814 26.40 15.69 23.93
C SER A 814 26.34 16.94 23.06
N PRO A 815 27.42 17.26 22.32
CA PRO A 815 27.55 18.59 21.73
C PRO A 815 26.59 18.72 20.55
N LYS A 816 25.71 19.74 20.61
CA LYS A 816 24.88 20.23 19.51
C LYS A 816 25.75 20.45 18.25
N LYS A 817 25.93 19.41 17.44
CA LYS A 817 26.46 19.54 16.07
C LYS A 817 25.34 20.14 15.24
N LYS A 818 25.43 21.45 14.98
CA LYS A 818 24.66 22.09 13.90
C LYS A 818 24.89 21.30 12.62
N ILE A 819 23.85 20.60 12.18
CA ILE A 819 23.80 19.91 10.89
C ILE A 819 23.92 21.00 9.83
N LYS A 820 25.05 21.04 9.12
CA LYS A 820 25.17 21.85 7.91
C LYS A 820 24.56 21.04 6.77
N LEU A 821 23.43 21.53 6.25
CA LEU A 821 22.84 21.06 5.00
C LEU A 821 23.75 21.44 3.82
N PRO A 822 23.77 20.67 2.72
CA PRO A 822 24.46 21.07 1.50
C PRO A 822 23.78 22.31 0.88
N ASP A 823 24.60 23.29 0.50
CA ASP A 823 24.17 24.48 -0.22
C ASP A 823 23.71 24.09 -1.64
N PHE A 824 22.41 24.19 -1.89
CA PHE A 824 21.86 24.13 -3.25
C PHE A 824 22.22 25.46 -3.94
N HIS A 825 23.19 25.39 -4.86
CA HIS A 825 23.75 26.43 -5.75
C HIS A 825 25.06 27.09 -5.30
N ASN A 826 26.18 26.54 -5.80
CA ASN A 826 27.26 27.34 -6.38
C ASN A 826 28.17 26.46 -7.26
N SER A 827 27.87 26.36 -8.55
CA SER A 827 28.81 25.85 -9.56
C SER A 827 29.47 27.02 -10.29
N GLU A 828 30.39 27.72 -9.63
CA GLU A 828 31.38 28.51 -10.36
C GLU A 828 32.78 28.36 -9.75
N ASN A 829 33.72 28.05 -10.64
CA ASN A 829 35.18 28.09 -10.48
C ASN A 829 35.88 26.90 -9.80
N VAL A 830 36.03 25.80 -10.55
CA VAL A 830 37.25 24.97 -10.45
C VAL A 830 38.14 25.27 -11.65
N LYS A 831 39.08 26.19 -11.43
CA LYS A 831 40.22 26.43 -12.32
C LYS A 831 41.05 25.16 -12.43
N ARG A 832 41.31 24.74 -13.68
CA ARG A 832 42.38 23.83 -14.08
C ARG A 832 43.66 24.10 -13.29
N ARG A 833 44.18 23.09 -12.61
CA ARG A 833 45.63 22.93 -12.40
C ARG A 833 46.04 21.48 -12.64
N THR A 834 46.73 21.33 -13.75
CA THR A 834 47.56 20.21 -14.17
C THR A 834 48.74 19.97 -13.22
N ALA A 835 49.08 18.69 -13.04
CA ALA A 835 50.41 18.11 -12.84
C ALA A 835 51.33 18.67 -11.74
N ASN A 836 51.48 17.90 -10.66
CA ASN A 836 52.69 17.09 -10.40
C ASN A 836 52.42 16.08 -9.28
#